data_AF-A0A287CZK6-F1
#
_entry.id   AF-A0A287CZK6-F1
#
_cell.length_a   1.000
_cell.length_b   1.000
_cell.length_c   1.000
_cell.angle_alpha   90.00
_cell.angle_beta   90.00
_cell.angle_gamma   90.00
#
_symmetry.space_group_name_H-M   'P 1'
#
loop_
_entity.id
_entity.type
_entity.pdbx_description
1 polymer ?
#
loop_
_entity_poly.entity_id
_entity_poly.type
_entity_poly.pdbx_seq_one_letter_code
_entity_poly.pdbx_strand_id
1 'polypeptide(L)'
;MPGPPLLTAAHLLCVCTAALAAGPGPRFLVTAPGIIRPGGNMTVGVELLEHSPSQVTVKAEVFKTMSNLTVSVLEAEGIFEKGSFRTLTLPALPLNSAEEIYELRVTGHAQNEILFSDSTRLSFETKRISVFIQTDKMLYKPKQEVKFRVVTLFSDFKPYKTSLNILIKDPKSNLIQQWLSQQSELGVISKTFQVSSHPILGDWSIQVQVNDQTYYQSFQVSEYVLPKFEVALQTPLYCSLTSKNLNGTITAKYTYGKPVKGDVVLTFLPLSFWGEKKNITKKFKINGSANFSFNDEEMKKVMDFSDGHSEHSDLSTPGPIEILATVTESLTGISRNASSNVFFKQHDYIIEFFDYATVLKPTLNFTATVKVSRSDGNQLTLEERRNNVVITVTQRNKTDFWSRQNRGNQDMDTVQIVNYTVPPNGIFKIEFPILDNSSELQLKAYFLASVSSMAVHGMFTSPSKTYIQLKARDENIKVGSPFELVVNGNKQLKEFSYMVISKGQLVAVGKQNTTTFSLIPESSWAPKACIIVYYVEDDGEIINDVLKIPVQLIFKNKIKLFWSKAHAEPSEKVSLRVSVTQPDSVVGIVAVDKSVNLMNASNDITMENVVHDLELYNTGYYLGMFMNSFAVFKECGLWVLTDANLVKDYVDIVYDTAEYAEMFVEETQGYPVDINDFSSFSNPRVRKHFPETWIWLDTDMGSKIHQEFEVTVPDSITSWVATAFVISEDLGLGLTTAPVELQAFQPFFIFLNLPYSVIRGEEFALEVTIFNYLKEATEVKVIIKKSDGYDILLTSNEINATGHQQTILVPSEDGATVVFPVRPTHLGEIPITVMAISPTASDAITQRILVKAEGIEKSYSQSILLDLTDNKLQTTMKSFSFSFPPHTVSGSERIQITAVGDVLGPSINGLASLIRMPYGCGEQNMINFAPNIYILDYLTKKKQLTDNIKEKSLSFMRQGYQRELLYQRDDGSFSAFGNNDPSGSTWLSAFVLRCFLEADPYIDIDPNVLHRTYTWLKGHQKSNGEFWEPGRVIHSELQGSNKSPVTLTAYIVTSLLGYKKYQPNIDVQDSVTFLESEFSRGISDNYTLALITYALSSVKSPKAKEALNLLTEHAEQEGGMQFWVSSVSTLSESWQPRSLDIEVAAYALLSHFLQFQISEGIPIMRWLSRQRNSLGGFASTQDTIVALKALSEFAALMNTERTNVQVTVLQPSSPSPVKFLIDTQNRFLLQTAEV
;
A
#
# COMPACT_ATOMS: atom_id res chain seq x y z
N MET A 1 -18.80 63.40 -38.12
CA MET A 1 -19.70 62.72 -39.09
C MET A 1 -18.90 62.35 -40.34
N PRO A 2 -19.32 61.35 -41.13
CA PRO A 2 -18.39 60.52 -41.91
C PRO A 2 -17.92 61.12 -43.24
N GLY A 3 -16.68 60.80 -43.60
CA GLY A 3 -16.03 61.09 -44.89
C GLY A 3 -14.58 60.56 -44.87
N PRO A 4 -14.03 60.05 -46.00
CA PRO A 4 -12.67 59.47 -46.07
C PRO A 4 -11.60 60.55 -46.29
N PRO A 5 -10.30 60.17 -46.26
CA PRO A 5 -9.46 60.53 -47.41
C PRO A 5 -8.37 59.51 -47.81
N LEU A 6 -8.26 59.35 -49.14
CA LEU A 6 -7.04 59.35 -49.97
C LEU A 6 -5.91 58.32 -49.79
N LEU A 7 -5.52 57.72 -50.92
CA LEU A 7 -4.15 57.29 -51.22
C LEU A 7 -3.25 58.52 -51.48
N THR A 8 -1.96 58.38 -51.19
CA THR A 8 -0.89 58.77 -52.14
C THR A 8 0.35 57.92 -51.90
N ALA A 9 1.10 57.64 -52.98
CA ALA A 9 2.35 56.88 -52.93
C ALA A 9 3.53 57.78 -53.32
N ALA A 10 4.62 57.72 -52.55
CA ALA A 10 5.95 58.17 -52.97
C ALA A 10 7.03 57.62 -52.03
N HIS A 11 7.90 56.72 -52.51
CA HIS A 11 9.27 57.13 -52.85
C HIS A 11 9.99 56.10 -53.73
N LEU A 12 11.04 56.57 -54.41
CA LEU A 12 11.73 55.92 -55.53
C LEU A 12 12.84 54.95 -55.12
N LEU A 13 13.09 54.00 -56.05
CA LEU A 13 14.37 53.47 -56.57
C LEU A 13 15.70 53.55 -55.78
N CYS A 14 16.59 52.64 -56.19
CA CYS A 14 17.95 52.37 -55.70
C CYS A 14 17.97 51.59 -54.37
N VAL A 15 18.88 50.64 -54.16
CA VAL A 15 20.16 50.39 -54.85
C VAL A 15 20.23 48.98 -55.45
N CYS A 16 20.76 48.87 -56.68
CA CYS A 16 21.33 47.60 -57.16
C CYS A 16 22.81 47.54 -56.76
N THR A 17 23.13 46.71 -55.77
CA THR A 17 24.50 46.24 -55.49
C THR A 17 24.53 44.74 -55.67
N ALA A 18 25.57 44.22 -56.32
CA ALA A 18 25.68 42.80 -56.57
C ALA A 18 25.86 42.03 -55.26
N ALA A 19 24.87 41.22 -54.90
CA ALA A 19 25.12 40.06 -54.08
C ALA A 19 26.03 39.13 -54.88
N LEU A 20 27.34 39.20 -54.61
CA LEU A 20 28.28 38.15 -54.97
C LEU A 20 27.70 36.82 -54.49
N ALA A 21 27.75 35.79 -55.32
CA ALA A 21 27.41 34.44 -54.91
C ALA A 21 28.46 33.98 -53.88
N ALA A 22 28.19 34.25 -52.60
CA ALA A 22 28.87 33.57 -51.51
C ALA A 22 28.66 32.06 -51.72
N GLY A 23 29.74 31.29 -51.66
CA GLY A 23 29.62 29.84 -51.64
C GLY A 23 28.77 29.40 -50.44
N PRO A 24 28.11 28.23 -50.50
CA PRO A 24 27.34 27.72 -49.38
C PRO A 24 28.20 27.72 -48.11
N GLY A 25 27.68 28.33 -47.05
CA GLY A 25 28.34 28.40 -45.75
C GLY A 25 28.58 27.01 -45.15
N PRO A 26 29.43 26.89 -44.12
CA PRO A 26 29.76 25.62 -43.51
C PRO A 26 28.53 25.02 -42.82
N ARG A 27 27.86 24.06 -43.47
CA ARG A 27 26.69 23.38 -42.92
C ARG A 27 27.09 22.44 -41.78
N PHE A 28 26.19 22.23 -40.83
CA PHE A 28 26.35 21.33 -39.68
C PHE A 28 24.98 20.92 -39.14
N LEU A 29 24.93 19.84 -38.38
CA LEU A 29 23.74 19.39 -37.67
C LEU A 29 24.12 19.04 -36.22
N VAL A 30 23.52 19.74 -35.27
CA VAL A 30 23.66 19.50 -33.84
C VAL A 30 22.30 19.11 -33.28
N THR A 31 22.22 17.99 -32.57
CA THR A 31 21.00 17.52 -31.90
C THR A 31 21.25 17.33 -30.41
N ALA A 32 20.27 17.70 -29.58
CA ALA A 32 20.35 17.54 -28.13
C ALA A 32 18.98 17.18 -27.56
N PRO A 33 18.88 16.40 -26.48
CA PRO A 33 17.66 16.28 -25.70
C PRO A 33 17.09 17.65 -25.33
N GLY A 34 15.79 17.85 -25.50
CA GLY A 34 15.06 19.02 -25.00
C GLY A 34 14.78 18.97 -23.49
N ILE A 35 15.29 17.95 -22.80
CA ILE A 35 15.13 17.72 -21.36
C ILE A 35 16.47 17.76 -20.61
N ILE A 36 16.42 17.97 -19.31
CA ILE A 36 17.54 17.71 -18.38
C ILE A 36 17.04 16.97 -17.14
N ARG A 37 17.78 15.94 -16.71
CA ARG A 37 17.39 15.06 -15.60
C ARG A 37 18.56 14.89 -14.61
N PRO A 38 18.40 15.22 -13.32
CA PRO A 38 19.42 14.95 -12.31
C PRO A 38 19.77 13.45 -12.22
N GLY A 39 21.06 13.14 -12.14
CA GLY A 39 21.60 11.78 -12.19
C GLY A 39 21.83 11.23 -13.61
N GLY A 40 21.24 11.84 -14.65
CA GLY A 40 21.45 11.47 -16.04
C GLY A 40 22.54 12.31 -16.72
N ASN A 41 23.46 11.65 -17.45
CA ASN A 41 24.33 12.34 -18.42
C ASN A 41 23.49 13.00 -19.53
N MET A 42 23.99 14.05 -20.15
CA MET A 42 23.36 14.69 -21.31
C MET A 42 24.22 14.47 -22.56
N THR A 43 23.64 13.97 -23.64
CA THR A 43 24.37 13.61 -24.88
C THR A 43 23.92 14.49 -26.05
N VAL A 44 24.86 15.23 -26.64
CA VAL A 44 24.65 16.09 -27.81
C VAL A 44 25.24 15.40 -29.04
N GLY A 45 24.43 15.10 -30.05
CA GLY A 45 24.88 14.59 -31.35
C GLY A 45 25.43 15.72 -32.21
N VAL A 46 26.56 15.49 -32.88
CA VAL A 46 27.23 16.47 -33.74
C VAL A 46 27.66 15.80 -35.04
N GLU A 47 27.12 16.28 -36.16
CA GLU A 47 27.56 15.95 -37.52
C GLU A 47 28.05 17.22 -38.27
N LEU A 48 29.21 17.10 -38.90
CA LEU A 48 29.75 18.09 -39.83
C LEU A 48 29.43 17.66 -41.27
N LEU A 49 28.56 18.43 -41.91
CA LEU A 49 27.97 18.15 -43.22
C LEU A 49 28.91 18.52 -44.38
N GLU A 50 28.39 18.53 -45.61
CA GLU A 50 29.15 19.07 -46.74
C GLU A 50 29.39 20.59 -46.57
N HIS A 51 30.47 21.10 -47.17
CA HIS A 51 31.01 22.46 -46.98
C HIS A 51 31.55 22.86 -45.59
N SER A 52 31.43 22.07 -44.51
CA SER A 52 32.15 22.39 -43.24
C SER A 52 33.69 22.33 -43.38
N PRO A 53 34.45 22.95 -42.45
CA PRO A 53 35.90 22.70 -42.28
C PRO A 53 36.21 21.23 -41.96
N SER A 54 37.48 20.83 -42.07
CA SER A 54 37.93 19.46 -41.81
C SER A 54 37.79 19.02 -40.35
N GLN A 55 38.02 19.95 -39.41
CA GLN A 55 37.86 19.75 -37.97
C GLN A 55 37.20 21.00 -37.36
N VAL A 56 36.29 20.78 -36.40
CA VAL A 56 35.61 21.83 -35.63
C VAL A 56 35.62 21.43 -34.15
N THR A 57 36.00 22.35 -33.28
CA THR A 57 35.89 22.16 -31.83
C THR A 57 34.51 22.62 -31.38
N VAL A 58 33.73 21.74 -30.77
CA VAL A 58 32.39 22.04 -30.28
C VAL A 58 32.38 22.03 -28.76
N LYS A 59 31.99 23.16 -28.17
CA LYS A 59 31.75 23.30 -26.73
C LYS A 59 30.24 23.36 -26.46
N ALA A 60 29.77 22.55 -25.52
CA ALA A 60 28.42 22.58 -24.99
C ALA A 60 28.45 22.99 -23.51
N GLU A 61 27.59 23.93 -23.12
CA GLU A 61 27.50 24.48 -21.78
C GLU A 61 26.03 24.51 -21.33
N VAL A 62 25.72 23.99 -20.14
CA VAL A 62 24.40 24.12 -19.53
C VAL A 62 24.46 25.21 -18.47
N PHE A 63 23.75 26.30 -18.75
CA PHE A 63 23.55 27.40 -17.83
C PHE A 63 22.29 27.19 -17.00
N LYS A 64 22.37 27.53 -15.72
CA LYS A 64 21.25 27.58 -14.77
C LYS A 64 20.99 29.03 -14.42
N THR A 65 19.74 29.49 -14.51
CA THR A 65 19.36 30.87 -14.17
C THR A 65 18.59 30.93 -12.86
N MET A 66 19.27 31.39 -11.80
CA MET A 66 18.77 31.50 -10.44
C MET A 66 18.71 32.98 -10.04
N SER A 67 17.53 33.52 -9.73
CA SER A 67 17.36 34.91 -9.24
C SER A 67 18.08 35.98 -10.08
N ASN A 68 17.96 35.91 -11.41
CA ASN A 68 18.64 36.75 -12.41
C ASN A 68 20.18 36.61 -12.50
N LEU A 69 20.78 35.61 -11.84
CA LEU A 69 22.17 35.19 -12.06
C LEU A 69 22.21 33.91 -12.89
N THR A 70 22.92 33.96 -14.02
CA THR A 70 23.11 32.83 -14.93
C THR A 70 24.50 32.22 -14.70
N VAL A 71 24.53 30.95 -14.28
CA VAL A 71 25.75 30.24 -13.87
C VAL A 71 25.92 28.98 -14.72
N SER A 72 27.12 28.71 -15.25
CA SER A 72 27.41 27.44 -15.92
C SER A 72 27.50 26.31 -14.88
N VAL A 73 26.78 25.22 -15.11
CA VAL A 73 26.68 24.07 -14.18
C VAL A 73 27.31 22.81 -14.78
N LEU A 74 27.23 22.63 -16.09
CA LEU A 74 27.85 21.53 -16.83
C LEU A 74 28.54 22.11 -18.07
N GLU A 75 29.74 21.63 -18.38
CA GLU A 75 30.41 21.90 -19.65
C GLU A 75 31.05 20.64 -20.22
N ALA A 76 31.15 20.56 -21.54
CA ALA A 76 31.97 19.60 -22.26
C ALA A 76 32.49 20.22 -23.56
N GLU A 77 33.67 19.77 -24.00
CA GLU A 77 34.32 20.22 -25.23
C GLU A 77 34.90 19.03 -25.98
N GLY A 78 34.78 19.01 -27.31
CA GLY A 78 35.28 17.92 -28.13
C GLY A 78 35.58 18.35 -29.57
N ILE A 79 36.51 17.65 -30.22
CA ILE A 79 36.89 17.89 -31.61
C ILE A 79 36.15 16.91 -32.52
N PHE A 80 35.44 17.44 -33.51
CA PHE A 80 34.63 16.69 -34.47
C PHE A 80 35.25 16.80 -35.86
N GLU A 81 35.21 15.69 -36.61
CA GLU A 81 35.86 15.58 -37.92
C GLU A 81 34.82 15.46 -39.03
N LYS A 82 35.07 16.10 -40.17
CA LYS A 82 34.15 16.13 -41.30
C LYS A 82 33.83 14.72 -41.81
N GLY A 83 32.55 14.46 -42.07
CA GLY A 83 32.07 13.14 -42.47
C GLY A 83 31.91 12.14 -41.31
N SER A 84 32.16 12.54 -40.06
CA SER A 84 31.80 11.75 -38.87
C SER A 84 30.56 12.30 -38.19
N PHE A 85 29.72 11.41 -37.66
CA PHE A 85 28.64 11.71 -36.72
C PHE A 85 28.99 11.05 -35.38
N ARG A 86 29.14 11.84 -34.32
CA ARG A 86 29.55 11.39 -32.97
C ARG A 86 28.78 12.15 -31.89
N THR A 87 28.85 11.69 -30.64
CA THR A 87 28.26 12.38 -29.48
C THR A 87 29.30 13.11 -28.64
N LEU A 88 28.91 14.27 -28.12
CA LEU A 88 29.53 14.96 -26.98
C LEU A 88 28.72 14.61 -25.73
N THR A 89 29.37 14.08 -24.69
CA THR A 89 28.69 13.71 -23.43
C THR A 89 29.06 14.71 -22.34
N LEU A 90 28.06 15.43 -21.84
CA LEU A 90 28.18 16.26 -20.64
C LEU A 90 28.00 15.38 -19.38
N PRO A 91 28.69 15.70 -18.27
CA PRO A 91 28.55 14.97 -17.01
C PRO A 91 27.11 15.06 -16.46
N ALA A 92 26.73 14.10 -15.61
CA ALA A 92 25.42 14.08 -14.99
C ALA A 92 25.16 15.29 -14.07
N LEU A 93 23.97 15.89 -14.19
CA LEU A 93 23.51 16.94 -13.28
C LEU A 93 23.37 16.39 -11.85
N PRO A 94 23.84 17.05 -10.78
CA PRO A 94 23.78 16.52 -9.41
C PRO A 94 22.35 16.18 -8.94
N LEU A 95 22.16 15.03 -8.30
CA LEU A 95 20.84 14.48 -7.90
C LEU A 95 19.98 15.40 -7.00
N ASN A 96 20.59 16.37 -6.34
CA ASN A 96 19.95 17.38 -5.49
C ASN A 96 19.69 18.73 -6.20
N SER A 97 19.79 18.75 -7.53
CA SER A 97 19.51 19.96 -8.33
C SER A 97 18.02 20.27 -8.34
N ALA A 98 17.67 21.52 -8.07
CA ALA A 98 16.28 21.99 -8.06
C ALA A 98 15.71 22.22 -9.48
N GLU A 99 14.38 22.22 -9.56
CA GLU A 99 13.60 22.61 -10.73
C GLU A 99 13.71 24.13 -10.96
N GLU A 100 14.48 24.51 -11.97
CA GLU A 100 14.81 25.90 -12.32
C GLU A 100 14.98 26.01 -13.85
N ILE A 101 15.21 27.23 -14.37
CA ILE A 101 15.40 27.44 -15.80
C ILE A 101 16.83 27.03 -16.19
N TYR A 102 16.95 25.92 -16.91
CA TYR A 102 18.18 25.45 -17.53
C TYR A 102 18.20 25.79 -19.03
N GLU A 103 19.35 26.25 -19.52
CA GLU A 103 19.58 26.63 -20.92
C GLU A 103 20.85 25.95 -21.43
N LEU A 104 20.73 25.08 -22.43
CA LEU A 104 21.89 24.56 -23.16
C LEU A 104 22.33 25.59 -24.20
N ARG A 105 23.60 25.94 -24.22
CA ARG A 105 24.27 26.63 -25.33
C ARG A 105 25.25 25.69 -25.99
N VAL A 106 25.30 25.70 -27.32
CA VAL A 106 26.32 24.95 -28.08
C VAL A 106 27.01 25.90 -29.05
N THR A 107 28.35 25.88 -29.04
CA THR A 107 29.19 26.73 -29.89
C THR A 107 30.21 25.89 -30.65
N GLY A 108 30.39 26.17 -31.93
CA GLY A 108 31.36 25.51 -32.80
C GLY A 108 32.43 26.48 -33.27
N HIS A 109 33.70 26.12 -33.09
CA HIS A 109 34.86 26.98 -33.36
C HIS A 109 35.83 26.30 -34.34
N ALA A 110 36.39 27.07 -35.26
CA ALA A 110 37.52 26.66 -36.09
C ALA A 110 38.49 27.83 -36.29
N GLN A 111 39.80 27.59 -36.10
CA GLN A 111 40.85 28.59 -36.32
C GLN A 111 40.62 29.95 -35.59
N ASN A 112 40.07 29.90 -34.37
CA ASN A 112 39.61 31.04 -33.54
C ASN A 112 38.39 31.83 -34.07
N GLU A 113 37.71 31.38 -35.13
CA GLU A 113 36.42 31.92 -35.55
C GLU A 113 35.26 31.05 -35.06
N ILE A 114 34.15 31.69 -34.65
CA ILE A 114 32.89 31.02 -34.30
C ILE A 114 32.16 30.69 -35.60
N LEU A 115 31.98 29.41 -35.88
CA LEU A 115 31.17 28.93 -37.01
C LEU A 115 29.68 28.97 -36.68
N PHE A 116 29.31 28.60 -35.45
CA PHE A 116 27.93 28.62 -34.98
C PHE A 116 27.83 28.81 -33.47
N SER A 117 26.73 29.38 -33.02
CA SER A 117 26.37 29.55 -31.62
C SER A 117 24.86 29.74 -31.50
N ASP A 118 24.16 28.81 -30.84
CA ASP A 118 22.74 28.96 -30.49
C ASP A 118 22.45 28.33 -29.11
N SER A 119 21.29 28.62 -28.54
CA SER A 119 20.86 28.07 -27.25
C SER A 119 19.39 27.67 -27.21
N THR A 120 19.08 26.79 -26.26
CA THR A 120 17.74 26.22 -26.08
C THR A 120 17.42 26.01 -24.61
N ARG A 121 16.16 26.21 -24.23
CA ARG A 121 15.69 25.93 -22.87
C ARG A 121 15.40 24.44 -22.73
N LEU A 122 15.91 23.86 -21.65
CA LEU A 122 15.69 22.45 -21.31
C LEU A 122 14.50 22.33 -20.35
N SER A 123 13.60 21.41 -20.62
CA SER A 123 12.55 21.02 -19.68
C SER A 123 13.16 20.21 -18.53
N PHE A 124 12.85 20.54 -17.28
CA PHE A 124 13.42 19.87 -16.13
C PHE A 124 12.60 18.61 -15.77
N GLU A 125 13.26 17.46 -15.71
CA GLU A 125 12.63 16.17 -15.44
C GLU A 125 12.79 15.79 -13.96
N THR A 126 11.67 15.72 -13.24
CA THR A 126 11.65 15.49 -11.78
C THR A 126 11.93 14.04 -11.39
N LYS A 127 11.65 13.06 -12.25
CA LYS A 127 11.93 11.63 -12.01
C LYS A 127 13.43 11.36 -12.09
N ARG A 128 14.07 11.08 -10.95
CA ARG A 128 15.51 10.81 -10.84
C ARG A 128 15.78 9.33 -10.59
N ILE A 129 15.04 8.73 -9.65
CA ILE A 129 15.24 7.35 -9.17
C ILE A 129 13.97 6.50 -9.24
N SER A 130 14.15 5.19 -9.13
CA SER A 130 13.10 4.18 -8.99
C SER A 130 13.02 3.75 -7.52
N VAL A 131 11.80 3.64 -6.97
CA VAL A 131 11.59 3.19 -5.58
C VAL A 131 10.43 2.21 -5.55
N PHE A 132 10.71 0.97 -5.16
CA PHE A 132 9.72 -0.09 -5.04
C PHE A 132 9.47 -0.41 -3.56
N ILE A 133 8.22 -0.70 -3.20
CA ILE A 133 7.81 -1.01 -1.83
C ILE A 133 7.09 -2.36 -1.85
N GLN A 134 7.70 -3.38 -1.26
CA GLN A 134 7.15 -4.75 -1.19
C GLN A 134 6.56 -4.98 0.20
N THR A 135 5.36 -5.57 0.30
CA THR A 135 4.77 -5.99 1.59
C THR A 135 4.57 -7.50 1.62
N ASP A 136 4.60 -8.13 2.81
CA ASP A 136 4.53 -9.60 2.91
C ASP A 136 3.18 -10.18 2.44
N LYS A 137 2.14 -9.36 2.45
CA LYS A 137 0.83 -9.57 1.79
C LYS A 137 0.12 -8.23 1.58
N MET A 138 -1.01 -8.25 0.88
CA MET A 138 -1.84 -7.05 0.66
C MET A 138 -2.94 -6.84 1.74
N LEU A 139 -3.45 -7.93 2.35
CA LEU A 139 -4.52 -7.86 3.37
C LEU A 139 -4.00 -8.26 4.76
N TYR A 140 -4.37 -7.47 5.77
CA TYR A 140 -4.00 -7.71 7.18
C TYR A 140 -5.21 -7.68 8.10
N LYS A 141 -5.21 -8.57 9.09
CA LYS A 141 -6.21 -8.60 10.16
C LYS A 141 -5.79 -7.69 11.32
N PRO A 142 -6.72 -7.21 12.16
CA PRO A 142 -6.37 -6.57 13.41
C PRO A 142 -5.40 -7.42 14.25
N LYS A 143 -4.48 -6.76 14.96
CA LYS A 143 -3.33 -7.35 15.69
C LYS A 143 -2.22 -7.99 14.83
N GLN A 144 -2.31 -8.05 13.50
CA GLN A 144 -1.20 -8.58 12.70
C GLN A 144 -0.05 -7.57 12.55
N GLU A 145 1.14 -8.09 12.27
CA GLU A 145 2.30 -7.31 11.84
C GLU A 145 2.26 -7.16 10.31
N VAL A 146 2.47 -5.94 9.82
CA VAL A 146 2.79 -5.63 8.42
C VAL A 146 4.30 -5.66 8.27
N LYS A 147 4.83 -6.55 7.44
CA LYS A 147 6.27 -6.62 7.12
C LYS A 147 6.48 -6.07 5.73
N PHE A 148 7.45 -5.18 5.58
CA PHE A 148 7.68 -4.51 4.30
C PHE A 148 9.14 -4.15 4.07
N ARG A 149 9.48 -4.02 2.79
CA ARG A 149 10.78 -3.59 2.26
C ARG A 149 10.60 -2.35 1.40
N VAL A 150 11.60 -1.49 1.41
CA VAL A 150 11.80 -0.40 0.47
C VAL A 150 13.08 -0.69 -0.32
N VAL A 151 13.02 -0.55 -1.65
CA VAL A 151 14.12 -0.83 -2.58
C VAL A 151 14.36 0.41 -3.45
N THR A 152 15.50 1.08 -3.26
CA THR A 152 15.88 2.33 -3.98
C THR A 152 16.95 2.09 -5.03
N LEU A 153 16.64 2.41 -6.30
CA LEU A 153 17.47 2.09 -7.47
C LEU A 153 17.65 3.29 -8.42
N PHE A 154 18.73 3.25 -9.21
CA PHE A 154 18.92 4.09 -10.39
C PHE A 154 18.23 3.50 -11.64
N SER A 155 18.15 4.28 -12.73
CA SER A 155 17.53 3.89 -14.00
C SER A 155 18.30 2.83 -14.81
N ASP A 156 19.46 2.39 -14.32
CA ASP A 156 20.25 1.24 -14.78
C ASP A 156 20.15 0.01 -13.83
N PHE A 157 19.28 0.10 -12.82
CA PHE A 157 19.04 -0.86 -11.75
C PHE A 157 20.14 -1.03 -10.69
N LYS A 158 21.14 -0.15 -10.64
CA LYS A 158 22.10 -0.15 -9.52
C LYS A 158 21.48 0.40 -8.23
N PRO A 159 21.91 -0.07 -7.05
CA PRO A 159 21.40 0.37 -5.76
C PRO A 159 21.73 1.84 -5.46
N TYR A 160 20.72 2.64 -5.16
CA TYR A 160 20.91 4.00 -4.66
C TYR A 160 20.96 4.00 -3.14
N LYS A 161 22.17 4.17 -2.59
CA LYS A 161 22.42 4.30 -1.14
C LYS A 161 22.16 5.75 -0.71
N THR A 162 21.09 5.97 0.04
CA THR A 162 20.74 7.29 0.59
C THR A 162 19.96 7.16 1.91
N SER A 163 19.82 8.26 2.63
CA SER A 163 18.89 8.36 3.76
C SER A 163 17.48 8.70 3.27
N LEU A 164 16.48 7.94 3.71
CA LEU A 164 15.07 8.18 3.37
C LEU A 164 14.16 8.24 4.59
N ASN A 165 12.98 8.84 4.43
CA ASN A 165 11.92 8.84 5.44
C ASN A 165 10.81 7.86 5.01
N ILE A 166 10.27 7.11 5.97
CA ILE A 166 9.13 6.21 5.77
C ILE A 166 8.01 6.66 6.70
N LEU A 167 6.78 6.78 6.19
CA LEU A 167 5.60 7.21 6.94
C LEU A 167 4.45 6.23 6.69
N ILE A 168 3.80 5.76 7.76
CA ILE A 168 2.58 4.95 7.70
C ILE A 168 1.38 5.86 7.96
N LYS A 169 0.38 5.82 7.09
CA LYS A 169 -0.87 6.57 7.23
C LYS A 169 -2.10 5.67 7.21
N ASP A 170 -3.10 6.05 8.00
CA ASP A 170 -4.41 5.41 8.04
C ASP A 170 -5.29 5.79 6.81
N PRO A 171 -6.48 5.21 6.64
CA PRO A 171 -7.40 5.56 5.55
C PRO A 171 -7.97 6.99 5.62
N LYS A 172 -7.80 7.70 6.75
CA LYS A 172 -8.10 9.14 6.91
C LYS A 172 -6.87 10.02 6.60
N SER A 173 -5.76 9.44 6.13
CA SER A 173 -4.46 10.08 5.89
C SER A 173 -3.74 10.69 7.11
N ASN A 174 -4.16 10.35 8.34
CA ASN A 174 -3.42 10.76 9.54
C ASN A 174 -2.10 9.99 9.63
N LEU A 175 -1.02 10.65 10.07
CA LEU A 175 0.26 9.98 10.35
C LEU A 175 0.14 9.07 11.58
N ILE A 176 0.51 7.79 11.43
CA ILE A 176 0.41 6.78 12.50
C ILE A 176 1.78 6.39 13.08
N GLN A 177 2.80 6.30 12.22
CA GLN A 177 4.17 6.00 12.62
C GLN A 177 5.12 6.46 11.52
N GLN A 178 6.32 6.91 11.87
CA GLN A 178 7.38 7.24 10.91
C GLN A 178 8.73 6.66 11.31
N TRP A 179 9.62 6.58 10.33
CA TRP A 179 11.05 6.35 10.51
C TRP A 179 11.80 7.37 9.67
N LEU A 180 12.48 8.32 10.32
CA LEU A 180 13.22 9.38 9.65
C LEU A 180 14.68 8.98 9.40
N SER A 181 15.28 9.53 8.35
CA SER A 181 16.71 9.40 8.01
C SER A 181 17.26 7.96 8.02
N GLN A 182 16.46 6.99 7.58
CA GLN A 182 16.86 5.58 7.54
C GLN A 182 17.86 5.34 6.41
N GLN A 183 19.00 4.73 6.74
CA GLN A 183 20.03 4.35 5.77
C GLN A 183 19.72 2.98 5.15
N SER A 184 20.04 2.80 3.87
CA SER A 184 19.83 1.57 3.12
C SER A 184 21.10 0.73 2.91
N GLU A 185 20.95 -0.59 3.01
CA GLU A 185 22.02 -1.56 2.70
C GLU A 185 21.77 -2.12 1.30
N LEU A 186 22.71 -1.88 0.37
CA LEU A 186 22.50 -2.05 -1.08
C LEU A 186 21.13 -1.52 -1.58
N GLY A 187 20.68 -0.36 -1.09
CA GLY A 187 19.38 0.21 -1.48
C GLY A 187 18.15 -0.46 -0.84
N VAL A 188 18.32 -1.47 0.02
CA VAL A 188 17.23 -2.15 0.72
C VAL A 188 17.05 -1.60 2.15
N ILE A 189 15.80 -1.44 2.58
CA ILE A 189 15.42 -1.18 3.98
C ILE A 189 14.21 -2.03 4.34
N SER A 190 14.33 -2.90 5.34
CA SER A 190 13.22 -3.70 5.88
C SER A 190 12.69 -3.11 7.20
N LYS A 191 11.37 -3.14 7.38
CA LYS A 191 10.65 -2.68 8.59
C LYS A 191 9.43 -3.56 8.90
N THR A 192 8.92 -3.39 10.12
CA THR A 192 7.71 -4.04 10.61
C THR A 192 6.84 -3.02 11.33
N PHE A 193 5.54 -3.05 11.06
CA PHE A 193 4.52 -2.19 11.67
C PHE A 193 3.46 -3.04 12.36
N GLN A 194 3.11 -2.71 13.62
CA GLN A 194 2.09 -3.43 14.38
C GLN A 194 0.73 -2.76 14.20
N VAL A 195 -0.21 -3.46 13.55
CA VAL A 195 -1.60 -3.02 13.45
C VAL A 195 -2.27 -3.16 14.81
N SER A 196 -3.04 -2.15 15.24
CA SER A 196 -3.83 -2.20 16.48
C SER A 196 -4.85 -3.35 16.48
N SER A 197 -5.41 -3.66 17.64
CA SER A 197 -6.46 -4.68 17.77
C SER A 197 -7.82 -4.25 17.25
N HIS A 198 -8.03 -2.94 17.11
CA HIS A 198 -9.22 -2.32 16.53
C HIS A 198 -8.75 -1.09 15.73
N PRO A 199 -8.12 -1.30 14.56
CA PRO A 199 -7.64 -0.24 13.70
C PRO A 199 -8.79 0.39 12.91
N ILE A 200 -8.53 1.50 12.21
CA ILE A 200 -9.41 1.94 11.12
C ILE A 200 -9.32 0.89 10.01
N LEU A 201 -10.46 0.29 9.64
CA LEU A 201 -10.55 -0.65 8.51
C LEU A 201 -10.58 0.10 7.18
N GLY A 202 -10.08 -0.54 6.12
CA GLY A 202 -9.92 0.07 4.79
C GLY A 202 -8.45 0.13 4.35
N ASP A 203 -8.14 1.02 3.43
CA ASP A 203 -6.85 1.05 2.74
C ASP A 203 -5.86 2.01 3.41
N TRP A 204 -4.78 1.45 3.93
CA TRP A 204 -3.65 2.14 4.56
C TRP A 204 -2.57 2.41 3.52
N SER A 205 -1.67 3.37 3.78
CA SER A 205 -0.56 3.67 2.88
C SER A 205 0.80 3.74 3.59
N ILE A 206 1.81 3.21 2.89
CA ILE A 206 3.23 3.38 3.18
C ILE A 206 3.74 4.46 2.23
N GLN A 207 4.15 5.61 2.75
CA GLN A 207 4.73 6.71 1.98
C GLN A 207 6.23 6.75 2.23
N VAL A 208 7.03 6.77 1.17
CA VAL A 208 8.49 6.81 1.22
C VAL A 208 8.97 8.10 0.57
N GLN A 209 9.65 8.94 1.34
CA GLN A 209 10.23 10.20 0.86
C GLN A 209 11.73 10.03 0.66
N VAL A 210 12.21 10.28 -0.55
CA VAL A 210 13.61 10.18 -0.94
C VAL A 210 14.02 11.46 -1.66
N ASN A 211 14.95 12.22 -1.08
CA ASN A 211 15.25 13.58 -1.50
C ASN A 211 13.94 14.41 -1.56
N ASP A 212 13.63 15.00 -2.72
CA ASP A 212 12.43 15.82 -2.95
C ASP A 212 11.22 14.99 -3.41
N GLN A 213 11.39 13.68 -3.68
CA GLN A 213 10.37 12.81 -4.29
C GLN A 213 9.63 11.97 -3.23
N THR A 214 8.32 11.77 -3.40
CA THR A 214 7.50 10.88 -2.55
C THR A 214 6.90 9.75 -3.38
N TYR A 215 7.02 8.52 -2.89
CA TYR A 215 6.48 7.28 -3.47
C TYR A 215 5.49 6.67 -2.49
N TYR A 216 4.52 5.88 -2.97
CA TYR A 216 3.48 5.30 -2.12
C TYR A 216 3.16 3.85 -2.51
N GLN A 217 2.74 3.06 -1.52
CA GLN A 217 2.17 1.72 -1.69
C GLN A 217 1.02 1.53 -0.71
N SER A 218 -0.06 0.89 -1.13
CA SER A 218 -1.22 0.62 -0.27
C SER A 218 -1.24 -0.82 0.25
N PHE A 219 -1.87 -1.00 1.41
CA PHE A 219 -2.27 -2.30 1.95
C PHE A 219 -3.62 -2.17 2.67
N GLN A 220 -4.43 -3.22 2.66
CA GLN A 220 -5.78 -3.17 3.23
C GLN A 220 -5.81 -3.83 4.62
N VAL A 221 -6.56 -3.22 5.54
CA VAL A 221 -6.83 -3.78 6.87
C VAL A 221 -8.31 -4.12 6.99
N SER A 222 -8.61 -5.41 7.20
CA SER A 222 -9.98 -5.94 7.21
C SER A 222 -10.13 -7.20 8.06
N GLU A 223 -11.34 -7.51 8.49
CA GLU A 223 -11.65 -8.78 9.17
C GLU A 223 -12.07 -9.83 8.12
N TYR A 224 -11.24 -10.87 7.92
CA TYR A 224 -11.45 -11.86 6.87
C TYR A 224 -11.09 -13.30 7.28
N VAL A 225 -11.65 -14.25 6.53
CA VAL A 225 -11.32 -15.68 6.59
C VAL A 225 -10.76 -16.11 5.23
N LEU A 226 -9.66 -16.86 5.24
CA LEU A 226 -8.95 -17.27 4.02
C LEU A 226 -9.80 -18.21 3.14
N PRO A 227 -9.72 -18.10 1.80
CA PRO A 227 -10.37 -19.01 0.87
C PRO A 227 -9.76 -20.41 0.97
N LYS A 228 -10.60 -21.42 1.16
CA LYS A 228 -10.21 -22.84 1.09
C LYS A 228 -10.08 -23.34 -0.36
N PHE A 229 -10.78 -22.69 -1.28
CA PHE A 229 -10.82 -23.02 -2.70
C PHE A 229 -10.94 -21.77 -3.56
N GLU A 230 -10.41 -21.88 -4.78
CA GLU A 230 -10.59 -20.90 -5.86
C GLU A 230 -11.75 -21.31 -6.76
N VAL A 231 -12.41 -20.32 -7.36
CA VAL A 231 -13.39 -20.48 -8.43
C VAL A 231 -12.86 -19.72 -9.63
N ALA A 232 -12.74 -20.36 -10.78
CA ALA A 232 -12.35 -19.72 -12.03
C ALA A 232 -13.47 -19.88 -13.06
N LEU A 233 -13.92 -18.75 -13.60
CA LEU A 233 -14.99 -18.63 -14.59
C LEU A 233 -14.37 -18.33 -15.95
N GLN A 234 -14.49 -19.28 -16.89
CA GLN A 234 -13.98 -19.17 -18.25
C GLN A 234 -15.13 -18.87 -19.22
N THR A 235 -15.03 -17.75 -19.93
CA THR A 235 -16.03 -17.25 -20.90
C THR A 235 -15.30 -16.63 -22.09
N PRO A 236 -15.87 -16.62 -23.30
CA PRO A 236 -15.33 -15.81 -24.39
C PRO A 236 -15.44 -14.33 -24.03
N LEU A 237 -14.43 -13.52 -24.38
CA LEU A 237 -14.42 -12.08 -24.08
C LEU A 237 -15.48 -11.30 -24.87
N TYR A 238 -15.76 -11.73 -26.11
CA TYR A 238 -16.86 -11.18 -26.91
C TYR A 238 -17.85 -12.25 -27.35
N CYS A 239 -19.11 -11.84 -27.54
CA CYS A 239 -20.17 -12.67 -28.11
C CYS A 239 -20.81 -11.94 -29.28
N SER A 240 -21.21 -12.68 -30.34
CA SER A 240 -21.93 -12.09 -31.47
C SER A 240 -23.42 -11.97 -31.17
N LEU A 241 -24.04 -10.87 -31.59
CA LEU A 241 -25.50 -10.67 -31.55
C LEU A 241 -26.29 -11.65 -32.44
N THR A 242 -25.62 -12.38 -33.34
CA THR A 242 -26.20 -13.48 -34.14
C THR A 242 -26.05 -14.85 -33.46
N SER A 243 -25.28 -14.94 -32.37
CA SER A 243 -25.00 -16.22 -31.70
C SER A 243 -26.24 -16.78 -31.03
N LYS A 244 -26.51 -18.06 -31.25
CA LYS A 244 -27.65 -18.77 -30.65
C LYS A 244 -27.45 -19.11 -29.18
N ASN A 245 -26.20 -19.24 -28.73
CA ASN A 245 -25.84 -19.58 -27.36
C ASN A 245 -24.55 -18.85 -26.95
N LEU A 246 -24.45 -18.47 -25.67
CA LEU A 246 -23.21 -18.08 -25.00
C LEU A 246 -22.82 -19.19 -24.02
N ASN A 247 -21.70 -19.85 -24.28
CA ASN A 247 -21.19 -20.97 -23.48
C ASN A 247 -20.05 -20.50 -22.56
N GLY A 248 -19.88 -21.17 -21.42
CA GLY A 248 -18.74 -21.00 -20.55
C GLY A 248 -18.51 -22.19 -19.62
N THR A 249 -17.39 -22.17 -18.90
CA THR A 249 -16.98 -23.24 -17.99
C THR A 249 -16.66 -22.64 -16.62
N ILE A 250 -17.21 -23.23 -15.57
CA ILE A 250 -16.85 -22.92 -14.18
C ILE A 250 -15.97 -24.05 -13.68
N THR A 251 -14.85 -23.70 -13.06
CA THR A 251 -13.99 -24.65 -12.34
C THR A 251 -13.84 -24.22 -10.89
N ALA A 252 -13.78 -25.20 -9.98
CA ALA A 252 -13.63 -24.98 -8.55
C ALA A 252 -12.66 -26.02 -7.96
N LYS A 253 -11.55 -25.55 -7.38
CA LYS A 253 -10.47 -26.40 -6.85
C LYS A 253 -9.95 -25.86 -5.52
N TYR A 254 -9.65 -26.76 -4.58
CA TYR A 254 -9.05 -26.37 -3.30
C TYR A 254 -7.63 -25.81 -3.52
N THR A 255 -7.07 -25.06 -2.56
CA THR A 255 -5.70 -24.50 -2.66
C THR A 255 -4.60 -25.57 -2.75
N TYR A 256 -4.92 -26.80 -2.34
CA TYR A 256 -4.10 -28.01 -2.51
C TYR A 256 -4.46 -28.85 -3.76
N GLY A 257 -5.21 -28.28 -4.72
CA GLY A 257 -5.36 -28.78 -6.09
C GLY A 257 -6.48 -29.80 -6.38
N LYS A 258 -7.13 -30.38 -5.36
CA LYS A 258 -8.26 -31.32 -5.56
C LYS A 258 -9.56 -30.60 -6.00
N PRO A 259 -10.46 -31.26 -6.73
CA PRO A 259 -11.74 -30.68 -7.19
C PRO A 259 -12.74 -30.45 -6.04
N VAL A 260 -13.52 -29.37 -6.12
CA VAL A 260 -14.60 -29.06 -5.16
C VAL A 260 -15.94 -29.65 -5.63
N LYS A 261 -16.69 -30.25 -4.71
CA LYS A 261 -18.09 -30.67 -4.91
C LYS A 261 -19.02 -29.64 -4.29
N GLY A 262 -20.01 -29.17 -5.05
CA GLY A 262 -20.82 -28.04 -4.63
C GLY A 262 -22.08 -27.77 -5.46
N ASP A 263 -22.84 -26.79 -5.00
CA ASP A 263 -23.98 -26.20 -5.71
C ASP A 263 -23.56 -24.82 -6.26
N VAL A 264 -23.87 -24.55 -7.52
CA VAL A 264 -23.53 -23.32 -8.24
C VAL A 264 -24.78 -22.45 -8.41
N VAL A 265 -24.64 -21.16 -8.15
CA VAL A 265 -25.60 -20.11 -8.51
C VAL A 265 -24.91 -19.18 -9.51
N LEU A 266 -25.42 -19.15 -10.74
CA LEU A 266 -24.85 -18.39 -11.85
C LEU A 266 -25.80 -17.27 -12.25
N THR A 267 -25.37 -16.02 -12.11
CA THR A 267 -26.19 -14.82 -12.37
C THR A 267 -25.68 -14.07 -13.59
N PHE A 268 -26.59 -13.62 -14.45
CA PHE A 268 -26.32 -12.88 -15.69
C PHE A 268 -26.82 -11.44 -15.50
N LEU A 269 -25.93 -10.44 -15.57
CA LEU A 269 -26.15 -9.06 -15.08
C LEU A 269 -25.79 -8.02 -16.16
N PRO A 270 -26.72 -7.15 -16.61
CA PRO A 270 -26.41 -6.10 -17.57
C PRO A 270 -25.70 -4.91 -16.90
N LEU A 271 -24.52 -4.55 -17.40
CA LEU A 271 -23.74 -3.40 -16.91
C LEU A 271 -24.18 -2.05 -17.53
N SER A 272 -25.28 -2.02 -18.28
CA SER A 272 -25.85 -0.77 -18.83
C SER A 272 -26.14 0.27 -17.73
N PHE A 273 -25.95 1.54 -18.09
CA PHE A 273 -26.29 2.71 -17.28
C PHE A 273 -27.76 3.14 -17.41
N TRP A 274 -28.51 2.58 -18.36
CA TRP A 274 -29.89 2.99 -18.69
C TRP A 274 -30.84 1.79 -18.76
N GLY A 275 -32.08 1.97 -18.29
CA GLY A 275 -33.17 0.97 -18.29
C GLY A 275 -33.27 0.10 -17.02
N GLU A 276 -34.37 -0.63 -16.87
CA GLU A 276 -34.53 -1.62 -15.78
C GLU A 276 -33.56 -2.80 -15.94
N LYS A 277 -32.85 -3.16 -14.86
CA LYS A 277 -31.87 -4.27 -14.86
C LYS A 277 -32.54 -5.63 -14.70
N LYS A 278 -33.09 -6.14 -15.81
CA LYS A 278 -33.55 -7.53 -15.96
C LYS A 278 -32.36 -8.49 -15.79
N ASN A 279 -32.37 -9.37 -14.78
CA ASN A 279 -31.33 -10.39 -14.57
C ASN A 279 -31.88 -11.81 -14.74
N ILE A 280 -30.97 -12.78 -14.93
CA ILE A 280 -31.29 -14.21 -15.00
C ILE A 280 -30.36 -14.97 -14.05
N THR A 281 -30.90 -15.94 -13.31
CA THR A 281 -30.14 -16.80 -12.40
C THR A 281 -30.37 -18.28 -12.73
N LYS A 282 -29.29 -19.05 -12.91
CA LYS A 282 -29.32 -20.51 -13.06
C LYS A 282 -28.73 -21.19 -11.83
N LYS A 283 -29.17 -22.41 -11.53
CA LYS A 283 -28.65 -23.23 -10.43
C LYS A 283 -28.40 -24.67 -10.90
N PHE A 284 -27.22 -25.22 -10.59
CA PHE A 284 -26.80 -26.57 -10.96
C PHE A 284 -25.66 -27.05 -10.04
N LYS A 285 -25.27 -28.32 -10.11
CA LYS A 285 -24.17 -28.89 -9.29
C LYS A 285 -22.85 -28.92 -10.04
N ILE A 286 -21.74 -28.84 -9.30
CA ILE A 286 -20.37 -28.94 -9.80
C ILE A 286 -19.59 -30.02 -9.05
N ASN A 287 -18.68 -30.68 -9.76
CA ASN A 287 -17.65 -31.57 -9.22
C ASN A 287 -16.34 -31.26 -9.95
N GLY A 288 -15.55 -30.32 -9.43
CA GLY A 288 -14.33 -29.79 -10.07
C GLY A 288 -14.59 -28.84 -11.23
N SER A 289 -15.43 -29.23 -12.19
CA SER A 289 -15.77 -28.43 -13.37
C SER A 289 -17.23 -28.63 -13.81
N ALA A 290 -17.88 -27.56 -14.28
CA ALA A 290 -19.21 -27.62 -14.87
C ALA A 290 -19.36 -26.60 -16.02
N ASN A 291 -19.89 -27.06 -17.15
CA ASN A 291 -20.15 -26.23 -18.33
C ASN A 291 -21.57 -25.64 -18.24
N PHE A 292 -21.75 -24.42 -18.71
CA PHE A 292 -23.05 -23.76 -18.81
C PHE A 292 -23.26 -23.13 -20.18
N SER A 293 -24.53 -22.87 -20.51
CA SER A 293 -24.93 -22.11 -21.69
C SER A 293 -26.12 -21.19 -21.38
N PHE A 294 -26.11 -19.99 -21.93
CA PHE A 294 -27.27 -19.10 -22.05
C PHE A 294 -27.76 -19.12 -23.50
N ASN A 295 -29.07 -19.21 -23.73
CA ASN A 295 -29.65 -19.24 -25.07
C ASN A 295 -30.04 -17.84 -25.59
N ASP A 296 -30.35 -17.74 -26.88
CA ASP A 296 -30.76 -16.51 -27.56
C ASP A 296 -31.92 -15.77 -26.86
N GLU A 297 -32.93 -16.48 -26.36
CA GLU A 297 -34.07 -15.89 -25.64
C GLU A 297 -33.68 -15.30 -24.28
N GLU A 298 -32.83 -16.00 -23.53
CA GLU A 298 -32.28 -15.55 -22.25
C GLU A 298 -31.36 -14.33 -22.44
N MET A 299 -30.49 -14.36 -23.45
CA MET A 299 -29.61 -13.24 -23.80
C MET A 299 -30.42 -12.01 -24.21
N LYS A 300 -31.39 -12.16 -25.12
CA LYS A 300 -32.28 -11.07 -25.54
C LYS A 300 -33.10 -10.50 -24.39
N LYS A 301 -33.61 -11.33 -23.47
CA LYS A 301 -34.35 -10.87 -22.29
C LYS A 301 -33.52 -9.99 -21.34
N VAL A 302 -32.20 -10.14 -21.31
CA VAL A 302 -31.28 -9.32 -20.50
C VAL A 302 -30.73 -8.12 -21.26
N MET A 303 -30.69 -8.17 -22.60
CA MET A 303 -30.33 -7.03 -23.47
C MET A 303 -31.54 -6.14 -23.86
N ASP A 304 -32.77 -6.52 -23.49
CA ASP A 304 -33.97 -5.75 -23.75
C ASP A 304 -34.13 -4.59 -22.75
N PHE A 305 -33.68 -3.41 -23.16
CA PHE A 305 -33.84 -2.15 -22.42
C PHE A 305 -35.12 -1.36 -22.79
N SER A 306 -36.09 -1.97 -23.50
CA SER A 306 -37.21 -1.22 -24.09
C SER A 306 -38.41 -0.99 -23.15
N ASP A 307 -38.55 0.25 -22.65
CA ASP A 307 -39.77 0.73 -21.98
C ASP A 307 -40.86 1.14 -23.00
N GLY A 308 -41.22 0.21 -23.89
CA GLY A 308 -42.44 0.21 -24.72
C GLY A 308 -42.69 1.34 -25.74
N HIS A 309 -42.00 2.48 -25.67
CA HIS A 309 -42.42 3.73 -26.33
C HIS A 309 -41.27 4.58 -26.92
N SER A 310 -40.41 4.00 -27.76
CA SER A 310 -39.62 4.79 -28.72
C SER A 310 -39.17 3.98 -29.96
N GLU A 311 -39.79 4.23 -31.12
CA GLU A 311 -39.42 3.58 -32.39
C GLU A 311 -38.29 4.31 -33.16
N HIS A 312 -37.73 5.39 -32.60
CA HIS A 312 -36.81 6.31 -33.30
C HIS A 312 -35.53 6.61 -32.49
N SER A 313 -34.78 5.55 -32.18
CA SER A 313 -33.37 5.64 -31.82
C SER A 313 -32.62 4.49 -32.49
N ASP A 314 -31.49 4.77 -33.13
CA ASP A 314 -30.63 3.73 -33.69
C ASP A 314 -30.26 2.71 -32.60
N LEU A 315 -30.26 1.42 -32.97
CA LEU A 315 -30.14 0.33 -32.00
C LEU A 315 -28.79 0.41 -31.27
N SER A 316 -28.83 0.93 -30.03
CA SER A 316 -27.63 1.09 -29.21
C SER A 316 -27.01 -0.28 -28.96
N THR A 317 -25.71 -0.41 -29.25
CA THR A 317 -25.00 -1.67 -29.03
C THR A 317 -25.11 -2.03 -27.55
N PRO A 318 -25.68 -3.20 -27.19
CA PRO A 318 -25.94 -3.52 -25.80
C PRO A 318 -24.63 -3.53 -25.01
N GLY A 319 -24.67 -2.92 -23.81
CA GLY A 319 -23.53 -2.85 -22.92
C GLY A 319 -23.01 -4.24 -22.50
N PRO A 320 -21.79 -4.32 -21.96
CA PRO A 320 -21.25 -5.59 -21.49
C PRO A 320 -22.15 -6.24 -20.44
N ILE A 321 -22.12 -7.57 -20.41
CA ILE A 321 -22.84 -8.37 -19.42
C ILE A 321 -21.81 -9.01 -18.50
N GLU A 322 -21.97 -8.78 -17.20
CA GLU A 322 -21.23 -9.50 -16.16
C GLU A 322 -21.91 -10.86 -15.92
N ILE A 323 -21.11 -11.91 -15.92
CA ILE A 323 -21.51 -13.25 -15.48
C ILE A 323 -20.89 -13.47 -14.11
N LEU A 324 -21.72 -13.64 -13.08
CA LEU A 324 -21.28 -13.87 -11.69
C LEU A 324 -21.58 -15.32 -11.29
N ALA A 325 -20.54 -16.13 -11.15
CA ALA A 325 -20.60 -17.51 -10.66
C ALA A 325 -20.33 -17.55 -9.15
N THR A 326 -21.28 -18.05 -8.35
CA THR A 326 -21.08 -18.35 -6.93
C THR A 326 -21.16 -19.86 -6.71
N VAL A 327 -20.10 -20.46 -6.16
CA VAL A 327 -20.01 -21.89 -5.86
C VAL A 327 -20.02 -22.09 -4.35
N THR A 328 -20.92 -22.94 -3.85
CA THR A 328 -21.05 -23.32 -2.44
C THR A 328 -20.62 -24.77 -2.22
N GLU A 329 -19.62 -25.00 -1.37
CA GLU A 329 -19.11 -26.33 -1.02
C GLU A 329 -20.15 -27.16 -0.24
N SER A 330 -20.45 -28.38 -0.71
CA SER A 330 -21.50 -29.22 -0.12
C SER A 330 -21.17 -29.78 1.27
N LEU A 331 -19.90 -29.79 1.70
CA LEU A 331 -19.46 -30.34 2.99
C LEU A 331 -19.39 -29.32 4.14
N THR A 332 -19.26 -28.02 3.82
CA THR A 332 -19.03 -26.95 4.80
C THR A 332 -19.98 -25.76 4.67
N GLY A 333 -20.76 -25.68 3.58
CA GLY A 333 -21.62 -24.54 3.27
C GLY A 333 -20.87 -23.26 2.87
N ILE A 334 -19.54 -23.28 2.76
CA ILE A 334 -18.74 -22.11 2.38
C ILE A 334 -18.94 -21.80 0.90
N SER A 335 -19.26 -20.55 0.59
CA SER A 335 -19.37 -20.03 -0.77
C SER A 335 -18.17 -19.19 -1.19
N ARG A 336 -17.83 -19.23 -2.48
CA ARG A 336 -16.90 -18.31 -3.16
C ARG A 336 -17.46 -17.90 -4.51
N ASN A 337 -17.15 -16.68 -4.92
CA ASN A 337 -17.59 -16.08 -6.17
C ASN A 337 -16.43 -15.85 -7.14
N ALA A 338 -16.76 -15.79 -8.43
CA ALA A 338 -15.93 -15.29 -9.51
C ALA A 338 -16.84 -14.61 -10.55
N SER A 339 -16.41 -13.50 -11.15
CA SER A 339 -17.13 -12.90 -12.27
C SER A 339 -16.26 -12.71 -13.50
N SER A 340 -16.91 -12.52 -14.65
CA SER A 340 -16.29 -12.31 -15.95
C SER A 340 -17.21 -11.48 -16.84
N ASN A 341 -16.64 -10.60 -17.65
CA ASN A 341 -17.38 -9.66 -18.50
C ASN A 341 -17.37 -10.11 -19.96
N VAL A 342 -18.56 -10.17 -20.57
CA VAL A 342 -18.75 -10.55 -21.97
C VAL A 342 -19.30 -9.35 -22.75
N PHE A 343 -18.59 -8.97 -23.81
CA PHE A 343 -18.89 -7.80 -24.63
C PHE A 343 -19.61 -8.20 -25.92
N PHE A 344 -20.83 -7.70 -26.15
CA PHE A 344 -21.58 -8.06 -27.35
C PHE A 344 -21.13 -7.25 -28.58
N LYS A 345 -21.03 -7.91 -29.74
CA LYS A 345 -20.57 -7.35 -31.01
C LYS A 345 -21.58 -7.67 -32.12
N GLN A 346 -21.73 -6.76 -33.09
CA GLN A 346 -22.70 -6.88 -34.18
C GLN A 346 -22.30 -7.89 -35.26
N HIS A 347 -21.02 -8.24 -35.37
CA HIS A 347 -20.47 -9.09 -36.42
C HIS A 347 -19.56 -10.19 -35.84
N ASP A 348 -19.49 -11.33 -36.54
CA ASP A 348 -18.78 -12.53 -36.10
C ASP A 348 -17.24 -12.44 -36.22
N TYR A 349 -16.73 -11.46 -36.96
CA TYR A 349 -15.30 -11.22 -37.16
C TYR A 349 -14.95 -9.76 -36.89
N ILE A 350 -13.76 -9.55 -36.33
CA ILE A 350 -13.19 -8.22 -36.05
C ILE A 350 -12.06 -8.00 -37.05
N ILE A 351 -11.99 -6.80 -37.64
CA ILE A 351 -10.94 -6.40 -38.58
C ILE A 351 -10.24 -5.17 -38.01
N GLU A 352 -9.00 -5.34 -37.54
CA GLU A 352 -8.21 -4.34 -36.84
C GLU A 352 -7.07 -3.84 -37.75
N PHE A 353 -6.86 -2.52 -37.81
CA PHE A 353 -5.74 -1.88 -38.49
C PHE A 353 -4.77 -1.32 -37.43
N PHE A 354 -3.50 -1.71 -37.51
CA PHE A 354 -2.44 -1.28 -36.59
C PHE A 354 -1.09 -1.25 -37.34
N ASP A 355 -0.02 -0.77 -36.69
CA ASP A 355 1.31 -0.55 -37.27
C ASP A 355 1.30 0.17 -38.63
N TYR A 356 0.37 1.12 -38.80
CA TYR A 356 0.18 1.85 -40.05
C TYR A 356 0.90 3.19 -40.03
N ALA A 357 1.36 3.62 -41.21
CA ALA A 357 1.98 4.94 -41.36
C ALA A 357 0.96 6.05 -41.06
N THR A 358 1.19 6.85 -40.02
CA THR A 358 0.31 7.97 -39.61
C THR A 358 0.41 9.19 -40.54
N VAL A 359 1.38 9.18 -41.45
CA VAL A 359 1.65 10.24 -42.44
C VAL A 359 1.96 9.59 -43.79
N LEU A 360 1.32 10.09 -44.85
CA LEU A 360 1.51 9.65 -46.22
C LEU A 360 2.81 10.19 -46.80
N LYS A 361 3.56 9.34 -47.50
CA LYS A 361 4.78 9.68 -48.23
C LYS A 361 4.53 9.38 -49.72
N PRO A 362 4.22 10.39 -50.55
CA PRO A 362 3.92 10.19 -51.97
C PRO A 362 5.03 9.42 -52.69
N THR A 363 4.66 8.62 -53.71
CA THR A 363 5.56 7.73 -54.47
C THR A 363 6.20 6.56 -53.69
N LEU A 364 6.07 6.51 -52.37
CA LEU A 364 6.44 5.34 -51.56
C LEU A 364 5.23 4.45 -51.30
N ASN A 365 5.50 3.22 -50.83
CA ASN A 365 4.46 2.30 -50.42
C ASN A 365 3.92 2.67 -49.03
N PHE A 366 2.60 2.76 -48.92
CA PHE A 366 1.94 2.73 -47.62
C PHE A 366 1.92 1.29 -47.11
N THR A 367 2.22 1.12 -45.82
CA THR A 367 2.10 -0.15 -45.09
C THR A 367 1.19 -0.01 -43.89
N ALA A 368 0.39 -1.05 -43.65
CA ALA A 368 -0.36 -1.28 -42.42
C ALA A 368 -0.38 -2.78 -42.11
N THR A 369 -0.50 -3.14 -40.83
CA THR A 369 -0.84 -4.51 -40.43
C THR A 369 -2.36 -4.61 -40.28
N VAL A 370 -2.95 -5.66 -40.87
CA VAL A 370 -4.37 -6.00 -40.74
C VAL A 370 -4.48 -7.32 -40.00
N LYS A 371 -5.28 -7.35 -38.94
CA LYS A 371 -5.64 -8.56 -38.20
C LYS A 371 -7.12 -8.83 -38.41
N VAL A 372 -7.42 -10.02 -38.93
CA VAL A 372 -8.77 -10.58 -38.93
C VAL A 372 -8.83 -11.66 -37.86
N SER A 373 -9.64 -11.43 -36.83
CA SER A 373 -9.92 -12.39 -35.77
C SER A 373 -11.40 -12.73 -35.73
N ARG A 374 -11.74 -13.87 -35.13
CA ARG A 374 -13.13 -14.22 -34.85
C ARG A 374 -13.53 -13.64 -33.51
N SER A 375 -14.74 -13.08 -33.41
CA SER A 375 -15.19 -12.37 -32.20
C SER A 375 -15.19 -13.26 -30.96
N ASP A 376 -15.43 -14.56 -31.09
CA ASP A 376 -15.39 -15.53 -29.99
C ASP A 376 -13.97 -15.94 -29.54
N GLY A 377 -12.92 -15.35 -30.13
CA GLY A 377 -11.51 -15.62 -29.80
C GLY A 377 -10.93 -16.87 -30.47
N ASN A 378 -11.72 -17.64 -31.23
CA ASN A 378 -11.24 -18.83 -31.91
C ASN A 378 -10.39 -18.51 -33.16
N GLN A 379 -9.44 -19.38 -33.48
CA GLN A 379 -8.68 -19.30 -34.72
C GLN A 379 -9.57 -19.54 -35.95
N LEU A 380 -9.28 -18.85 -37.05
CA LEU A 380 -10.06 -18.94 -38.29
C LEU A 380 -9.90 -20.32 -38.95
N THR A 381 -11.04 -20.96 -39.23
CA THR A 381 -11.13 -22.27 -39.87
C THR A 381 -10.59 -22.28 -41.30
N LEU A 382 -10.35 -23.48 -41.82
CA LEU A 382 -9.91 -23.70 -43.21
C LEU A 382 -10.95 -23.29 -44.27
N GLU A 383 -12.21 -23.09 -43.90
CA GLU A 383 -13.26 -22.62 -44.82
C GLU A 383 -13.45 -21.11 -44.74
N GLU A 384 -13.46 -20.53 -43.54
CA GLU A 384 -13.45 -19.06 -43.36
C GLU A 384 -12.25 -18.44 -44.08
N ARG A 385 -11.05 -19.03 -43.97
CA ARG A 385 -9.82 -18.57 -44.65
C ARG A 385 -9.77 -18.78 -46.17
N ARG A 386 -10.79 -19.39 -46.81
CA ARG A 386 -10.94 -19.38 -48.28
C ARG A 386 -11.54 -18.08 -48.80
N ASN A 387 -12.12 -17.27 -47.93
CA ASN A 387 -12.62 -15.94 -48.28
C ASN A 387 -11.46 -14.96 -48.25
N ASN A 388 -11.41 -14.07 -49.24
CA ASN A 388 -10.42 -12.98 -49.25
C ASN A 388 -10.94 -11.81 -48.41
N VAL A 389 -10.03 -11.09 -47.76
CA VAL A 389 -10.31 -9.74 -47.27
C VAL A 389 -10.24 -8.81 -48.46
N VAL A 390 -11.36 -8.14 -48.76
CA VAL A 390 -11.45 -7.14 -49.83
C VAL A 390 -11.18 -5.78 -49.20
N ILE A 391 -10.10 -5.11 -49.61
CA ILE A 391 -9.76 -3.77 -49.13
C ILE A 391 -9.97 -2.78 -50.25
N THR A 392 -10.94 -1.90 -50.07
CA THR A 392 -11.17 -0.71 -50.89
C THR A 392 -10.26 0.40 -50.39
N VAL A 393 -9.29 0.77 -51.22
CA VAL A 393 -8.34 1.86 -51.03
C VAL A 393 -8.86 3.07 -51.80
N THR A 394 -9.19 4.17 -51.13
CA THR A 394 -9.56 5.44 -51.76
C THR A 394 -8.47 6.47 -51.50
N GLN A 395 -7.81 6.94 -52.56
CA GLN A 395 -6.84 8.03 -52.50
C GLN A 395 -7.46 9.33 -53.01
N ARG A 396 -7.20 10.43 -52.30
CA ARG A 396 -7.72 11.78 -52.59
C ARG A 396 -6.62 12.83 -52.58
N ASN A 397 -6.85 13.89 -53.34
CA ASN A 397 -6.09 15.13 -53.36
C ASN A 397 -7.00 16.26 -52.85
N LYS A 398 -6.66 16.90 -51.72
CA LYS A 398 -7.42 18.02 -51.15
C LYS A 398 -6.75 19.35 -51.51
N THR A 399 -7.37 20.09 -52.44
CA THR A 399 -7.11 21.52 -52.60
C THR A 399 -8.10 22.34 -51.76
N ASP A 400 -7.57 23.08 -50.79
CA ASP A 400 -8.23 23.97 -49.82
C ASP A 400 -9.12 23.35 -48.73
N PHE A 401 -8.93 23.87 -47.50
CA PHE A 401 -9.66 23.46 -46.29
C PHE A 401 -11.02 24.16 -46.11
N TRP A 402 -11.35 25.13 -46.97
CA TRP A 402 -12.47 26.08 -46.79
C TRP A 402 -13.65 25.89 -47.76
N SER A 403 -13.61 24.89 -48.64
CA SER A 403 -14.53 24.70 -49.78
C SER A 403 -15.67 23.68 -49.54
N ARG A 404 -15.98 23.33 -48.28
CA ARG A 404 -16.97 22.28 -47.95
C ARG A 404 -18.45 22.63 -48.25
N GLN A 405 -18.71 23.80 -48.83
CA GLN A 405 -20.00 24.15 -49.45
C GLN A 405 -19.76 24.67 -50.86
N ASN A 406 -20.59 24.21 -51.81
CA ASN A 406 -20.65 24.65 -53.21
C ASN A 406 -19.42 24.35 -54.10
N ARG A 407 -19.11 23.07 -54.28
CA ARG A 407 -18.77 22.54 -55.62
C ARG A 407 -19.33 21.14 -55.82
N GLY A 408 -20.08 20.96 -56.91
CA GLY A 408 -20.37 19.66 -57.48
C GLY A 408 -19.43 19.41 -58.67
N ASN A 409 -19.14 18.13 -58.91
CA ASN A 409 -18.28 17.57 -59.96
C ASN A 409 -16.75 17.67 -59.77
N GLN A 410 -16.12 16.49 -59.88
CA GLN A 410 -14.72 16.25 -60.28
C GLN A 410 -13.59 16.58 -59.28
N ASP A 411 -13.69 16.05 -58.07
CA ASP A 411 -12.52 15.37 -57.48
C ASP A 411 -12.44 13.94 -58.06
N MET A 412 -11.24 13.51 -58.46
CA MET A 412 -10.99 12.15 -59.00
C MET A 412 -10.62 11.20 -57.86
N ASP A 413 -11.61 10.76 -57.08
CA ASP A 413 -11.49 9.68 -56.09
C ASP A 413 -10.90 8.43 -56.78
N THR A 414 -9.63 8.13 -56.52
CA THR A 414 -8.97 6.94 -57.09
C THR A 414 -9.23 5.75 -56.18
N VAL A 415 -10.10 4.86 -56.64
CA VAL A 415 -10.55 3.68 -55.90
C VAL A 415 -9.86 2.42 -56.44
N GLN A 416 -8.91 1.89 -55.67
CA GLN A 416 -8.27 0.60 -55.93
C GLN A 416 -8.89 -0.46 -55.00
N ILE A 417 -9.22 -1.63 -55.53
CA ILE A 417 -9.72 -2.77 -54.75
C ILE A 417 -8.63 -3.85 -54.74
N VAL A 418 -8.20 -4.27 -53.56
CA VAL A 418 -7.14 -5.27 -53.38
C VAL A 418 -7.67 -6.43 -52.53
N ASN A 419 -7.43 -7.66 -52.97
CA ASN A 419 -7.89 -8.88 -52.30
C ASN A 419 -6.69 -9.55 -51.60
N TYR A 420 -6.79 -9.78 -50.30
CA TYR A 420 -5.76 -10.45 -49.50
C TYR A 420 -6.27 -11.81 -49.00
N THR A 421 -5.39 -12.80 -49.00
CA THR A 421 -5.64 -14.14 -48.42
C THR A 421 -5.31 -14.14 -46.94
N VAL A 422 -6.11 -14.83 -46.12
CA VAL A 422 -5.96 -14.78 -44.65
C VAL A 422 -5.03 -15.89 -44.15
N PRO A 423 -3.89 -15.57 -43.52
CA PRO A 423 -2.96 -16.55 -42.96
C PRO A 423 -3.52 -17.22 -41.68
N PRO A 424 -2.90 -18.31 -41.18
CA PRO A 424 -3.42 -19.07 -40.04
C PRO A 424 -3.57 -18.26 -38.74
N ASN A 425 -2.69 -17.29 -38.51
CA ASN A 425 -2.71 -16.36 -37.37
C ASN A 425 -3.65 -15.15 -37.58
N GLY A 426 -4.31 -15.03 -38.75
CA GLY A 426 -5.20 -13.92 -39.07
C GLY A 426 -4.51 -12.57 -39.36
N ILE A 427 -3.19 -12.47 -39.17
CA ILE A 427 -2.41 -11.22 -39.26
C ILE A 427 -1.62 -11.19 -40.56
N PHE A 428 -1.84 -10.17 -41.39
CA PHE A 428 -1.09 -9.94 -42.63
C PHE A 428 -0.79 -8.44 -42.82
N LYS A 429 0.36 -8.15 -43.44
CA LYS A 429 0.75 -6.78 -43.78
C LYS A 429 0.26 -6.45 -45.19
N ILE A 430 -0.38 -5.29 -45.34
CA ILE A 430 -0.84 -4.77 -46.63
C ILE A 430 0.15 -3.72 -47.11
N GLU A 431 0.48 -3.75 -48.40
CA GLU A 431 1.44 -2.83 -49.02
C GLU A 431 0.97 -2.42 -50.42
N PHE A 432 0.89 -1.12 -50.69
CA PHE A 432 0.50 -0.56 -51.98
C PHE A 432 1.09 0.85 -52.18
N PRO A 433 1.34 1.30 -53.42
CA PRO A 433 1.93 2.61 -53.69
C PRO A 433 0.95 3.76 -53.42
N ILE A 434 1.46 4.85 -52.85
CA ILE A 434 0.74 6.13 -52.74
C ILE A 434 1.02 6.99 -53.97
N LEU A 435 -0.04 7.54 -54.55
CA LEU A 435 0.01 8.41 -55.73
C LEU A 435 0.76 9.71 -55.40
N ASP A 436 1.40 10.29 -56.43
CA ASP A 436 2.24 11.49 -56.32
C ASP A 436 1.49 12.76 -55.89
N ASN A 437 0.15 12.72 -55.97
CA ASN A 437 -0.76 13.81 -55.63
C ASN A 437 -1.73 13.49 -54.47
N SER A 438 -1.57 12.36 -53.77
CA SER A 438 -2.50 11.97 -52.70
C SER A 438 -2.13 12.61 -51.36
N SER A 439 -3.08 13.37 -50.81
CA SER A 439 -3.00 14.01 -49.48
C SER A 439 -3.89 13.33 -48.42
N GLU A 440 -4.85 12.50 -48.84
CA GLU A 440 -5.74 11.74 -47.96
C GLU A 440 -5.92 10.31 -48.48
N LEU A 441 -5.84 9.36 -47.56
CA LEU A 441 -6.03 7.93 -47.79
C LEU A 441 -7.18 7.44 -46.90
N GLN A 442 -8.19 6.80 -47.48
CA GLN A 442 -9.25 6.11 -46.75
C GLN A 442 -9.24 4.62 -47.12
N LEU A 443 -9.19 3.74 -46.12
CA LEU A 443 -9.31 2.30 -46.32
C LEU A 443 -10.64 1.80 -45.78
N LYS A 444 -11.29 0.89 -46.51
CA LYS A 444 -12.41 0.08 -46.02
C LYS A 444 -12.14 -1.39 -46.30
N ALA A 445 -11.96 -2.18 -45.24
CA ALA A 445 -11.80 -3.62 -45.32
C ALA A 445 -13.16 -4.32 -45.11
N TYR A 446 -13.42 -5.31 -45.94
CA TYR A 446 -14.60 -6.16 -45.92
C TYR A 446 -14.14 -7.62 -45.79
N PHE A 447 -14.69 -8.34 -44.81
CA PHE A 447 -14.48 -9.79 -44.65
C PHE A 447 -15.80 -10.45 -44.25
N LEU A 448 -16.35 -11.27 -45.15
CA LEU A 448 -17.70 -11.81 -45.04
C LEU A 448 -18.73 -10.68 -44.80
N ALA A 449 -19.41 -10.66 -43.66
CA ALA A 449 -20.36 -9.60 -43.29
C ALA A 449 -19.71 -8.43 -42.51
N SER A 450 -18.46 -8.58 -42.06
CA SER A 450 -17.77 -7.59 -41.22
C SER A 450 -17.14 -6.48 -42.06
N VAL A 451 -17.27 -5.24 -41.62
CA VAL A 451 -16.68 -4.06 -42.26
C VAL A 451 -15.90 -3.24 -41.22
N SER A 452 -14.71 -2.77 -41.60
CA SER A 452 -13.88 -1.87 -40.80
C SER A 452 -13.27 -0.80 -41.68
N SER A 453 -12.99 0.39 -41.14
CA SER A 453 -12.46 1.50 -41.93
C SER A 453 -11.53 2.40 -41.13
N MET A 454 -10.44 2.83 -41.77
CA MET A 454 -9.48 3.80 -41.24
C MET A 454 -9.25 4.92 -42.27
N ALA A 455 -8.70 6.05 -41.83
CA ALA A 455 -8.27 7.13 -42.71
C ALA A 455 -6.98 7.79 -42.20
N VAL A 456 -6.17 8.29 -43.13
CA VAL A 456 -4.95 9.09 -42.87
C VAL A 456 -5.09 10.39 -43.66
N HIS A 457 -5.02 11.51 -42.96
CA HIS A 457 -5.27 12.86 -43.50
C HIS A 457 -4.02 13.74 -43.55
N GLY A 458 -2.84 13.17 -43.26
CA GLY A 458 -1.57 13.87 -43.18
C GLY A 458 -0.59 13.42 -44.27
N MET A 459 0.19 14.36 -44.81
CA MET A 459 1.19 14.12 -45.85
C MET A 459 2.53 14.74 -45.44
N PHE A 460 3.64 14.08 -45.73
CA PHE A 460 4.98 14.59 -45.44
C PHE A 460 5.37 15.70 -46.42
N THR A 461 5.83 16.84 -45.92
CA THR A 461 6.22 18.01 -46.74
C THR A 461 7.72 17.99 -47.02
N SER A 462 8.09 17.81 -48.30
CA SER A 462 9.46 17.93 -48.80
C SER A 462 9.50 18.86 -50.02
N PRO A 463 10.21 20.01 -49.97
CA PRO A 463 10.44 20.89 -51.12
C PRO A 463 11.03 20.19 -52.35
N SER A 464 12.03 19.33 -52.15
CA SER A 464 12.68 18.53 -53.21
C SER A 464 11.88 17.29 -53.64
N LYS A 465 10.69 17.06 -53.03
CA LYS A 465 9.85 15.86 -53.15
C LYS A 465 10.59 14.55 -52.87
N THR A 466 11.51 14.60 -51.91
CA THR A 466 12.31 13.44 -51.47
C THR A 466 11.65 12.83 -50.25
N TYR A 467 11.50 11.50 -50.25
CA TYR A 467 10.91 10.77 -49.13
C TYR A 467 11.74 9.53 -48.82
N ILE A 468 11.94 9.28 -47.52
CA ILE A 468 12.52 8.03 -47.02
C ILE A 468 11.55 7.35 -46.06
N GLN A 469 11.63 6.01 -45.97
CA GLN A 469 10.80 5.17 -45.13
C GLN A 469 11.67 4.12 -44.42
N LEU A 470 11.64 4.12 -43.09
CA LEU A 470 12.36 3.20 -42.21
C LEU A 470 11.44 2.03 -41.79
N LYS A 471 11.92 0.79 -41.93
CA LYS A 471 11.22 -0.42 -41.49
C LYS A 471 12.19 -1.33 -40.73
N ALA A 472 11.75 -1.96 -39.64
CA ALA A 472 12.44 -3.12 -39.06
C ALA A 472 11.95 -4.41 -39.72
N ARG A 473 12.81 -5.43 -39.78
CA ARG A 473 12.42 -6.80 -40.15
C ARG A 473 12.00 -7.63 -38.94
N ASP A 474 12.67 -7.44 -37.80
CA ASP A 474 12.44 -8.18 -36.57
C ASP A 474 11.38 -7.51 -35.70
N GLU A 475 10.39 -8.29 -35.24
CA GLU A 475 9.30 -7.81 -34.37
C GLU A 475 9.62 -8.01 -32.87
N ASN A 476 10.56 -8.90 -32.53
CA ASN A 476 10.90 -9.30 -31.16
C ASN A 476 12.33 -8.86 -30.77
N ILE A 477 12.54 -7.55 -30.66
CA ILE A 477 13.86 -6.96 -30.40
C ILE A 477 14.23 -7.07 -28.91
N LYS A 478 15.46 -7.55 -28.63
CA LYS A 478 15.95 -7.84 -27.27
C LYS A 478 17.35 -7.25 -27.03
N VAL A 479 17.64 -6.85 -25.80
CA VAL A 479 18.98 -6.36 -25.41
C VAL A 479 20.05 -7.42 -25.72
N GLY A 480 21.10 -7.02 -26.43
CA GLY A 480 22.24 -7.87 -26.81
C GLY A 480 22.07 -8.69 -28.10
N SER A 481 20.91 -8.66 -28.75
CA SER A 481 20.67 -9.37 -30.03
C SER A 481 20.67 -8.38 -31.21
N PRO A 482 21.38 -8.68 -32.32
CA PRO A 482 21.27 -7.86 -33.53
C PRO A 482 19.87 -7.97 -34.16
N PHE A 483 19.40 -6.87 -34.76
CA PHE A 483 18.18 -6.81 -35.57
C PHE A 483 18.40 -6.00 -36.86
N GLU A 484 17.66 -6.28 -37.92
CA GLU A 484 17.81 -5.63 -39.23
C GLU A 484 16.83 -4.46 -39.45
N LEU A 485 17.39 -3.34 -39.91
CA LEU A 485 16.68 -2.16 -40.39
C LEU A 485 16.83 -2.02 -41.91
N VAL A 486 15.76 -1.58 -42.57
CA VAL A 486 15.68 -1.31 -44.01
C VAL A 486 15.23 0.13 -44.23
N VAL A 487 15.93 0.86 -45.09
CA VAL A 487 15.63 2.24 -45.49
C VAL A 487 15.30 2.27 -46.98
N ASN A 488 14.03 2.52 -47.29
CA ASN A 488 13.57 2.75 -48.65
C ASN A 488 13.57 4.25 -48.95
N GLY A 489 13.95 4.67 -50.16
CA GLY A 489 13.85 6.05 -50.62
C GLY A 489 13.24 6.12 -52.01
N ASN A 490 12.57 7.23 -52.35
CA ASN A 490 12.06 7.45 -53.71
C ASN A 490 13.14 7.98 -54.68
N LYS A 491 14.31 8.35 -54.14
CA LYS A 491 15.56 8.63 -54.86
C LYS A 491 16.66 7.64 -54.41
N GLN A 492 17.75 7.57 -55.18
CA GLN A 492 18.92 6.79 -54.79
C GLN A 492 19.70 7.49 -53.66
N LEU A 493 19.65 6.91 -52.46
CA LEU A 493 20.39 7.38 -51.29
C LEU A 493 21.89 7.02 -51.41
N LYS A 494 22.78 7.99 -51.17
CA LYS A 494 24.24 7.82 -51.27
C LYS A 494 24.85 7.33 -49.95
N GLU A 495 24.52 8.03 -48.88
CA GLU A 495 24.92 7.84 -47.48
C GLU A 495 23.80 8.44 -46.63
N PHE A 496 23.49 7.86 -45.48
CA PHE A 496 22.53 8.41 -44.53
C PHE A 496 23.02 8.24 -43.09
N SER A 497 22.52 9.10 -42.21
CA SER A 497 22.87 9.10 -40.79
C SER A 497 21.71 8.55 -39.95
N TYR A 498 22.02 7.92 -38.83
CA TYR A 498 21.05 7.37 -37.88
C TYR A 498 21.36 7.80 -36.45
N MET A 499 20.32 7.93 -35.63
CA MET A 499 20.43 8.18 -34.20
C MET A 499 19.35 7.43 -33.42
N VAL A 500 19.66 7.06 -32.19
CA VAL A 500 18.78 6.30 -31.30
C VAL A 500 18.60 7.06 -29.99
N ILE A 501 17.36 7.24 -29.58
CA ILE A 501 16.96 7.95 -28.36
C ILE A 501 16.21 6.98 -27.43
N SER A 502 16.57 6.93 -26.15
CA SER A 502 15.80 6.21 -25.12
C SER A 502 16.01 6.89 -23.76
N LYS A 503 15.01 6.85 -22.87
CA LYS A 503 14.98 7.55 -21.58
C LYS A 503 15.27 9.07 -21.68
N GLY A 504 15.00 9.65 -22.86
CA GLY A 504 15.33 11.03 -23.20
C GLY A 504 16.84 11.33 -23.39
N GLN A 505 17.67 10.32 -23.61
CA GLN A 505 19.10 10.44 -23.93
C GLN A 505 19.37 9.92 -25.35
N LEU A 506 20.34 10.53 -26.03
CA LEU A 506 20.88 10.05 -27.30
C LEU A 506 21.86 8.89 -27.00
N VAL A 507 21.44 7.65 -27.23
CA VAL A 507 22.15 6.42 -26.79
C VAL A 507 23.03 5.79 -27.88
N ALA A 508 22.77 6.07 -29.16
CA ALA A 508 23.64 5.68 -30.27
C ALA A 508 23.51 6.65 -31.45
N VAL A 509 24.58 6.80 -32.23
CA VAL A 509 24.63 7.59 -33.47
C VAL A 509 25.57 6.92 -34.49
N GLY A 510 25.37 7.17 -35.78
CA GLY A 510 26.34 6.77 -36.80
C GLY A 510 25.88 7.05 -38.23
N LYS A 511 26.68 6.58 -39.20
CA LYS A 511 26.44 6.68 -40.64
C LYS A 511 26.34 5.29 -41.27
N GLN A 512 25.61 5.20 -42.38
CA GLN A 512 25.44 3.98 -43.16
C GLN A 512 25.37 4.30 -44.67
N ASN A 513 25.96 3.43 -45.47
CA ASN A 513 26.03 3.55 -46.93
C ASN A 513 25.25 2.42 -47.64
N THR A 514 24.53 1.59 -46.87
CA THR A 514 23.73 0.47 -47.35
C THR A 514 22.28 0.62 -46.86
N THR A 515 21.31 0.41 -47.76
CA THR A 515 19.87 0.53 -47.45
C THR A 515 19.34 -0.57 -46.52
N THR A 516 20.18 -1.53 -46.12
CA THR A 516 19.89 -2.51 -45.07
C THR A 516 21.11 -2.62 -44.17
N PHE A 517 20.91 -2.50 -42.87
CA PHE A 517 21.97 -2.54 -41.85
C PHE A 517 21.43 -3.11 -40.54
N SER A 518 22.32 -3.59 -39.66
CA SER A 518 21.94 -4.17 -38.37
C SER A 518 22.42 -3.32 -37.19
N LEU A 519 21.62 -3.23 -36.12
CA LEU A 519 21.99 -2.61 -34.85
C LEU A 519 21.84 -3.63 -33.70
N ILE A 520 22.56 -3.42 -32.59
CA ILE A 520 22.49 -4.25 -31.38
C ILE A 520 22.01 -3.36 -30.22
N PRO A 521 20.83 -3.63 -29.59
CA PRO A 521 20.33 -2.82 -28.49
C PRO A 521 21.12 -3.06 -27.20
N GLU A 522 21.47 -1.98 -26.50
CA GLU A 522 22.05 -2.04 -25.16
C GLU A 522 20.98 -1.93 -24.06
N SER A 523 21.34 -2.16 -22.79
CA SER A 523 20.42 -1.96 -21.65
C SER A 523 19.95 -0.50 -21.47
N SER A 524 20.61 0.45 -22.13
CA SER A 524 20.20 1.86 -22.23
C SER A 524 18.99 2.07 -23.17
N TRP A 525 18.69 1.12 -24.07
CA TRP A 525 17.60 1.21 -25.06
C TRP A 525 16.25 0.69 -24.51
N ALA A 526 16.27 -0.10 -23.44
CA ALA A 526 15.09 -0.67 -22.81
C ALA A 526 14.42 0.36 -21.88
N PRO A 527 13.08 0.49 -21.89
CA PRO A 527 12.11 -0.47 -22.46
C PRO A 527 11.70 -0.15 -23.91
N LYS A 528 12.09 1.04 -24.42
CA LYS A 528 11.59 1.59 -25.68
C LYS A 528 12.63 2.53 -26.30
N ALA A 529 12.86 2.41 -27.60
CA ALA A 529 13.82 3.24 -28.34
C ALA A 529 13.16 3.94 -29.53
N CYS A 530 13.49 5.21 -29.72
CA CYS A 530 13.13 6.05 -30.86
C CYS A 530 14.33 6.06 -31.82
N ILE A 531 14.21 5.43 -32.99
CA ILE A 531 15.27 5.41 -34.01
C ILE A 531 14.90 6.41 -35.09
N ILE A 532 15.74 7.43 -35.30
CA ILE A 532 15.60 8.36 -36.43
C ILE A 532 16.69 8.04 -37.45
N VAL A 533 16.29 7.94 -38.73
CA VAL A 533 17.22 7.96 -39.87
C VAL A 533 16.98 9.24 -40.66
N TYR A 534 18.05 9.86 -41.16
CA TYR A 534 17.96 11.05 -42.00
C TYR A 534 18.99 11.04 -43.14
N TYR A 535 18.55 11.60 -44.27
CA TYR A 535 19.33 11.88 -45.46
C TYR A 535 19.42 13.40 -45.65
N VAL A 536 20.55 13.86 -46.18
CA VAL A 536 20.77 15.27 -46.54
C VAL A 536 21.00 15.34 -48.05
N GLU A 537 20.14 16.05 -48.75
CA GLU A 537 20.22 16.22 -50.20
C GLU A 537 21.30 17.27 -50.56
N ASP A 538 21.80 17.25 -51.80
CA ASP A 538 22.88 18.13 -52.27
C ASP A 538 22.53 19.64 -52.09
N ASP A 539 21.25 20.01 -52.21
CA ASP A 539 20.76 21.37 -51.96
C ASP A 539 20.73 21.77 -50.48
N GLY A 540 20.87 20.80 -49.57
CA GLY A 540 20.86 20.96 -48.12
C GLY A 540 19.54 20.61 -47.43
N GLU A 541 18.52 20.08 -48.12
CA GLU A 541 17.30 19.60 -47.44
C GLU A 541 17.59 18.40 -46.53
N ILE A 542 17.10 18.43 -45.28
CA ILE A 542 17.08 17.27 -44.38
C ILE A 542 15.74 16.53 -44.53
N ILE A 543 15.79 15.29 -44.98
CA ILE A 543 14.65 14.36 -45.06
C ILE A 543 14.86 13.23 -44.07
N ASN A 544 13.88 12.94 -43.22
CA ASN A 544 14.02 11.96 -42.15
C ASN A 544 12.82 11.00 -42.03
N ASP A 545 13.01 9.95 -41.23
CA ASP A 545 11.95 9.08 -40.74
C ASP A 545 12.25 8.58 -39.33
N VAL A 546 11.21 8.15 -38.62
CA VAL A 546 11.27 7.63 -37.25
C VAL A 546 10.63 6.25 -37.15
N LEU A 547 11.26 5.37 -36.38
CA LEU A 547 10.71 4.08 -35.96
C LEU A 547 10.83 3.95 -34.44
N LYS A 548 9.69 3.79 -33.76
CA LYS A 548 9.63 3.55 -32.31
C LYS A 548 9.50 2.05 -32.06
N ILE A 549 10.48 1.46 -31.38
CA ILE A 549 10.51 0.02 -31.08
C ILE A 549 10.44 -0.24 -29.57
N PRO A 550 9.68 -1.25 -29.11
CA PRO A 550 9.87 -1.83 -27.79
C PRO A 550 11.16 -2.67 -27.77
N VAL A 551 11.86 -2.70 -26.64
CA VAL A 551 13.12 -3.44 -26.47
C VAL A 551 13.03 -4.26 -25.20
N GLN A 552 12.98 -5.60 -25.34
CA GLN A 552 12.81 -6.51 -24.20
C GLN A 552 14.00 -6.43 -23.25
N LEU A 553 13.72 -5.98 -22.01
CA LEU A 553 14.68 -5.89 -20.92
C LEU A 553 15.09 -7.29 -20.42
N ILE A 554 16.37 -7.45 -20.11
CA ILE A 554 16.93 -8.65 -19.48
C ILE A 554 17.81 -8.20 -18.30
N PHE A 555 17.49 -8.62 -17.08
CA PHE A 555 18.33 -8.36 -15.91
C PHE A 555 19.70 -9.05 -16.07
N LYS A 556 20.76 -8.31 -15.73
CA LYS A 556 22.14 -8.83 -15.71
C LYS A 556 22.32 -9.75 -14.50
N ASN A 557 21.82 -9.35 -13.34
CA ASN A 557 21.74 -10.18 -12.16
C ASN A 557 20.56 -11.16 -12.30
N LYS A 558 20.80 -12.45 -12.09
CA LYS A 558 19.77 -13.50 -12.19
C LYS A 558 19.70 -14.26 -10.87
N ILE A 559 18.49 -14.37 -10.33
CA ILE A 559 18.15 -15.19 -9.18
C ILE A 559 17.33 -16.41 -9.62
N LYS A 560 17.53 -17.55 -8.97
CA LYS A 560 16.66 -18.73 -9.04
C LYS A 560 16.40 -19.29 -7.65
N LEU A 561 15.16 -19.69 -7.41
CA LEU A 561 14.73 -20.44 -6.24
C LEU A 561 14.47 -21.90 -6.65
N PHE A 562 14.80 -22.84 -5.77
CA PHE A 562 14.50 -24.26 -5.94
C PHE A 562 14.09 -24.89 -4.60
N TRP A 563 12.93 -25.52 -4.55
CA TRP A 563 12.58 -26.44 -3.46
C TRP A 563 13.24 -27.79 -3.67
N SER A 564 13.62 -28.46 -2.58
CA SER A 564 14.13 -29.85 -2.62
C SER A 564 13.10 -30.88 -3.09
N LYS A 565 11.80 -30.54 -3.04
CA LYS A 565 10.66 -31.34 -3.50
C LYS A 565 9.55 -30.42 -4.03
N ALA A 566 8.72 -30.89 -4.94
CA ALA A 566 7.49 -30.17 -5.37
C ALA A 566 6.30 -30.41 -4.42
N HIS A 567 6.28 -31.57 -3.75
CA HIS A 567 5.27 -31.96 -2.76
C HIS A 567 5.97 -32.32 -1.45
N ALA A 568 5.36 -31.95 -0.33
CA ALA A 568 5.82 -32.29 1.01
C ALA A 568 4.65 -32.62 1.93
N GLU A 569 4.89 -33.46 2.93
CA GLU A 569 3.92 -33.66 4.01
C GLU A 569 3.91 -32.43 4.94
N PRO A 570 2.77 -32.10 5.58
CA PRO A 570 2.73 -31.04 6.58
C PRO A 570 3.76 -31.31 7.68
N SER A 571 4.45 -30.27 8.16
CA SER A 571 5.47 -30.43 9.23
C SER A 571 6.72 -31.24 8.84
N GLU A 572 6.92 -31.56 7.56
CA GLU A 572 8.16 -32.12 7.00
C GLU A 572 9.29 -31.07 6.96
N LYS A 573 10.55 -31.51 6.91
CA LYS A 573 11.71 -30.65 6.63
C LYS A 573 12.02 -30.65 5.13
N VAL A 574 12.05 -29.47 4.52
CA VAL A 574 12.48 -29.26 3.13
C VAL A 574 13.59 -28.22 3.09
N SER A 575 14.37 -28.18 2.01
CA SER A 575 15.31 -27.08 1.78
C SER A 575 14.84 -26.17 0.64
N LEU A 576 15.01 -24.86 0.85
CA LEU A 576 14.93 -23.84 -0.17
C LEU A 576 16.34 -23.44 -0.58
N ARG A 577 16.74 -23.77 -1.81
CA ARG A 577 18.02 -23.35 -2.37
C ARG A 577 17.85 -22.07 -3.20
N VAL A 578 18.62 -21.06 -2.83
CA VAL A 578 18.76 -19.79 -3.55
C VAL A 578 20.03 -19.85 -4.40
N SER A 579 19.94 -19.39 -5.64
CA SER A 579 21.07 -19.19 -6.55
C SER A 579 21.08 -17.75 -7.04
N VAL A 580 22.22 -17.08 -6.94
CA VAL A 580 22.45 -15.72 -7.48
C VAL A 580 23.56 -15.74 -8.54
N THR A 581 23.72 -14.64 -9.29
CA THR A 581 24.74 -14.54 -10.36
C THR A 581 26.07 -13.95 -9.88
N GLN A 582 26.02 -13.06 -8.89
CA GLN A 582 27.19 -12.43 -8.27
C GLN A 582 27.22 -12.74 -6.76
N PRO A 583 28.39 -12.88 -6.12
CA PRO A 583 28.52 -12.78 -4.67
C PRO A 583 28.17 -11.36 -4.17
N ASP A 584 28.31 -11.14 -2.87
CA ASP A 584 28.21 -9.85 -2.17
C ASP A 584 26.91 -9.10 -2.54
N SER A 585 25.83 -9.87 -2.58
CA SER A 585 24.49 -9.49 -3.04
C SER A 585 23.46 -9.75 -1.96
N VAL A 586 22.55 -8.79 -1.75
CA VAL A 586 21.40 -8.95 -0.85
C VAL A 586 20.24 -9.60 -1.60
N VAL A 587 19.59 -10.58 -0.98
CA VAL A 587 18.40 -11.27 -1.48
C VAL A 587 17.24 -11.08 -0.52
N GLY A 588 16.11 -10.58 -1.03
CA GLY A 588 14.83 -10.54 -0.32
C GLY A 588 13.93 -11.69 -0.78
N ILE A 589 13.57 -12.58 0.15
CA ILE A 589 12.71 -13.76 -0.09
C ILE A 589 11.35 -13.55 0.58
N VAL A 590 10.27 -13.98 -0.08
CA VAL A 590 8.93 -14.14 0.51
C VAL A 590 8.33 -15.49 0.13
N ALA A 591 7.58 -16.11 1.05
CA ALA A 591 6.70 -17.25 0.75
C ALA A 591 5.39 -17.16 1.54
N VAL A 592 4.26 -17.24 0.83
CA VAL A 592 2.89 -17.05 1.35
C VAL A 592 1.98 -18.22 1.00
N ASP A 593 0.92 -18.40 1.78
CA ASP A 593 -0.16 -19.35 1.48
C ASP A 593 -0.90 -18.88 0.22
N LYS A 594 -1.11 -19.78 -0.75
CA LYS A 594 -1.84 -19.50 -2.00
C LYS A 594 -3.22 -18.89 -1.77
N SER A 595 -3.86 -19.16 -0.63
CA SER A 595 -5.12 -18.53 -0.22
C SER A 595 -5.03 -17.00 -0.02
N VAL A 596 -3.85 -16.44 0.25
CA VAL A 596 -3.64 -14.98 0.33
C VAL A 596 -3.78 -14.35 -1.06
N ASN A 597 -3.16 -14.95 -2.08
CA ASN A 597 -3.21 -14.48 -3.47
C ASN A 597 -4.60 -14.65 -4.11
N LEU A 598 -5.49 -15.44 -3.50
CA LEU A 598 -6.90 -15.58 -3.88
C LEU A 598 -7.82 -14.53 -3.25
N MET A 599 -7.30 -13.67 -2.36
CA MET A 599 -8.06 -12.56 -1.76
C MET A 599 -7.82 -11.23 -2.47
N ASN A 600 -6.62 -11.02 -3.04
CA ASN A 600 -6.26 -9.88 -3.88
C ASN A 600 -4.89 -10.13 -4.57
N ALA A 601 -4.52 -9.26 -5.50
CA ALA A 601 -3.19 -9.27 -6.12
C ALA A 601 -2.06 -9.10 -5.08
N SER A 602 -0.87 -9.62 -5.40
CA SER A 602 0.31 -9.54 -4.53
C SER A 602 1.05 -8.21 -4.68
N ASN A 603 1.36 -7.57 -3.56
CA ASN A 603 2.28 -6.41 -3.46
C ASN A 603 3.77 -6.84 -3.65
N ASP A 604 4.06 -7.59 -4.72
CA ASP A 604 5.38 -8.08 -5.05
C ASP A 604 6.05 -7.22 -6.15
N ILE A 605 7.38 -7.26 -6.23
CA ILE A 605 8.14 -6.53 -7.25
C ILE A 605 8.18 -7.39 -8.52
N THR A 606 7.20 -7.19 -9.41
CA THR A 606 7.09 -7.93 -10.67
C THR A 606 7.87 -7.26 -11.80
N MET A 607 7.99 -7.94 -12.96
CA MET A 607 8.68 -7.41 -14.13
C MET A 607 7.91 -6.24 -14.75
N GLU A 608 6.58 -6.32 -14.73
CA GLU A 608 5.63 -5.32 -15.24
C GLU A 608 5.80 -4.01 -14.48
N ASN A 609 5.79 -4.07 -13.14
CA ASN A 609 6.06 -2.91 -12.26
C ASN A 609 7.39 -2.22 -12.59
N VAL A 610 8.43 -2.99 -12.93
CA VAL A 610 9.75 -2.46 -13.30
C VAL A 610 9.78 -1.86 -14.71
N VAL A 611 9.08 -2.47 -15.68
CA VAL A 611 8.96 -1.94 -17.05
C VAL A 611 8.14 -0.65 -17.05
N HIS A 612 7.03 -0.62 -16.31
CA HIS A 612 6.19 0.56 -16.15
C HIS A 612 6.96 1.74 -15.52
N ASP A 613 7.67 1.51 -14.41
CA ASP A 613 8.51 2.54 -13.80
C ASP A 613 9.61 3.05 -14.76
N LEU A 614 10.17 2.17 -15.58
CA LEU A 614 11.10 2.55 -16.65
C LEU A 614 10.46 3.35 -17.79
N GLU A 615 9.20 3.10 -18.16
CA GLU A 615 8.52 3.88 -19.20
C GLU A 615 8.36 5.35 -18.79
N LEU A 616 8.18 5.62 -17.49
CA LEU A 616 8.13 6.98 -16.92
C LEU A 616 9.45 7.78 -17.05
N TYR A 617 10.55 7.19 -17.55
CA TYR A 617 11.75 7.93 -17.95
C TYR A 617 11.71 8.43 -19.41
N ASN A 618 10.76 7.97 -20.24
CA ASN A 618 10.61 8.34 -21.65
C ASN A 618 9.66 9.54 -21.81
N THR A 619 10.20 10.75 -21.82
CA THR A 619 9.43 11.96 -22.14
C THR A 619 8.97 11.95 -23.61
N GLY A 620 7.66 12.07 -23.85
CA GLY A 620 7.08 12.17 -25.19
C GLY A 620 6.31 13.46 -25.38
N TYR A 621 6.73 14.31 -26.33
CA TYR A 621 5.95 15.47 -26.74
C TYR A 621 4.85 15.05 -27.72
N TYR A 622 3.59 15.12 -27.31
CA TYR A 622 2.45 14.78 -28.17
C TYR A 622 2.10 15.93 -29.15
N LEU A 623 3.04 16.25 -30.04
CA LEU A 623 2.80 17.08 -31.22
C LEU A 623 2.11 16.22 -32.29
N GLY A 624 0.83 16.48 -32.54
CA GLY A 624 0.05 15.70 -33.50
C GLY A 624 0.50 15.91 -34.95
N MET A 625 0.52 14.81 -35.72
CA MET A 625 0.73 14.75 -37.18
C MET A 625 2.02 15.38 -37.73
N PHE A 626 3.01 14.54 -38.05
CA PHE A 626 4.33 14.96 -38.57
C PHE A 626 4.28 15.42 -40.03
N MET A 627 3.91 16.68 -40.27
CA MET A 627 3.84 17.24 -41.62
C MET A 627 5.22 17.62 -42.20
N ASN A 628 6.29 17.60 -41.40
CA ASN A 628 7.64 18.05 -41.80
C ASN A 628 8.77 17.36 -41.00
N SER A 629 10.02 17.52 -41.48
CA SER A 629 11.21 16.93 -40.87
C SER A 629 11.54 17.45 -39.46
N PHE A 630 11.20 18.69 -39.10
CA PHE A 630 11.44 19.22 -37.74
C PHE A 630 10.54 18.54 -36.69
N ALA A 631 9.29 18.25 -37.04
CA ALA A 631 8.33 17.59 -36.17
C ALA A 631 8.80 16.18 -35.76
N VAL A 632 9.41 15.44 -36.69
CA VAL A 632 9.98 14.10 -36.44
C VAL A 632 11.06 14.12 -35.36
N PHE A 633 11.98 15.08 -35.40
CA PHE A 633 12.99 15.23 -34.33
C PHE A 633 12.36 15.62 -32.99
N LYS A 634 11.34 16.49 -33.02
CA LYS A 634 10.61 16.92 -31.81
C LYS A 634 9.82 15.78 -31.16
N GLU A 635 9.30 14.84 -31.93
CA GLU A 635 8.57 13.67 -31.42
C GLU A 635 9.43 12.75 -30.54
N CYS A 636 10.71 12.54 -30.90
CA CYS A 636 11.68 11.84 -30.06
C CYS A 636 12.31 12.75 -28.97
N GLY A 637 11.73 13.93 -28.69
CA GLY A 637 12.19 14.83 -27.64
C GLY A 637 13.47 15.61 -27.94
N LEU A 638 13.91 15.70 -29.20
CA LEU A 638 15.13 16.42 -29.56
C LEU A 638 14.87 17.91 -29.86
N TRP A 639 15.85 18.74 -29.51
CA TRP A 639 16.13 20.02 -30.15
C TRP A 639 17.18 19.82 -31.24
N VAL A 640 17.09 20.64 -32.29
CA VAL A 640 17.92 20.55 -33.49
C VAL A 640 18.35 21.95 -33.90
N LEU A 641 19.66 22.10 -34.05
CA LEU A 641 20.34 23.29 -34.56
C LEU A 641 21.03 22.91 -35.87
N THR A 642 20.76 23.65 -36.95
CA THR A 642 21.36 23.39 -38.26
C THR A 642 21.19 24.56 -39.21
N ASP A 643 22.22 24.79 -40.04
CA ASP A 643 22.21 25.69 -41.20
C ASP A 643 21.78 24.96 -42.49
N ALA A 644 21.39 23.69 -42.40
CA ALA A 644 20.74 22.95 -43.47
C ALA A 644 19.24 23.30 -43.56
N ASN A 645 18.63 23.05 -44.71
CA ASN A 645 17.23 23.38 -44.96
C ASN A 645 16.30 22.40 -44.23
N LEU A 646 15.79 22.82 -43.07
CA LEU A 646 14.89 22.06 -42.21
C LEU A 646 13.52 22.74 -42.14
N VAL A 647 12.52 22.14 -42.79
CA VAL A 647 11.14 22.64 -42.86
C VAL A 647 10.50 22.70 -41.46
N LYS A 648 9.85 23.83 -41.14
CA LYS A 648 9.19 24.12 -39.85
C LYS A 648 7.83 24.75 -40.10
N ASP A 649 6.81 24.30 -39.36
CA ASP A 649 5.47 24.91 -39.34
C ASP A 649 5.23 25.71 -38.05
N TYR A 650 4.36 26.72 -38.13
CA TYR A 650 3.87 27.47 -36.98
C TYR A 650 2.56 26.84 -36.47
N VAL A 651 2.61 26.20 -35.29
CA VAL A 651 1.43 25.72 -34.57
C VAL A 651 1.59 26.07 -33.09
N ASP A 652 0.49 26.47 -32.45
CA ASP A 652 0.42 26.95 -31.07
C ASP A 652 -0.77 26.26 -30.36
N ILE A 653 -0.79 26.33 -29.02
CA ILE A 653 -1.77 25.76 -28.09
C ILE A 653 -1.67 24.23 -27.88
N VAL A 654 -1.65 23.84 -26.60
CA VAL A 654 -1.74 22.46 -26.09
C VAL A 654 -2.98 22.33 -25.21
N TYR A 655 -3.63 21.16 -25.25
CA TYR A 655 -4.60 20.71 -24.23
C TYR A 655 -4.19 19.33 -23.72
N ASP A 656 -4.49 19.06 -22.44
CA ASP A 656 -4.01 17.90 -21.68
C ASP A 656 -5.19 17.08 -21.13
N THR A 657 -5.06 15.75 -21.13
CA THR A 657 -5.87 14.79 -20.34
C THR A 657 -5.30 13.37 -20.45
N ALA A 658 -5.29 12.63 -19.32
CA ALA A 658 -4.81 11.25 -19.21
C ALA A 658 -5.96 10.21 -19.46
N GLU A 659 -5.87 8.88 -19.29
CA GLU A 659 -4.98 7.99 -18.47
C GLU A 659 -5.11 6.51 -18.95
N TYR A 660 -4.16 5.59 -18.58
CA TYR A 660 -4.15 4.08 -18.57
C TYR A 660 -4.88 3.22 -19.67
N ALA A 661 -4.53 1.97 -19.99
CA ALA A 661 -3.89 0.87 -19.24
C ALA A 661 -3.18 -0.20 -20.15
N GLU A 662 -2.57 -1.23 -19.55
CA GLU A 662 -1.82 -2.33 -20.20
C GLU A 662 -2.67 -3.58 -20.55
N MET A 663 -2.13 -4.55 -21.32
CA MET A 663 -1.75 -5.92 -20.84
C MET A 663 -1.55 -7.02 -21.93
N PHE A 664 -0.41 -7.74 -21.85
CA PHE A 664 -0.21 -9.21 -22.06
C PHE A 664 -0.45 -9.81 -23.50
N VAL A 665 -0.14 -11.08 -23.88
CA VAL A 665 0.56 -12.26 -23.25
C VAL A 665 1.72 -12.77 -24.18
N GLU A 666 2.06 -14.03 -24.59
CA GLU A 666 1.61 -15.43 -24.40
C GLU A 666 2.70 -16.49 -24.78
N GLU A 667 2.41 -17.80 -24.57
CA GLU A 667 3.03 -19.02 -25.18
C GLU A 667 4.46 -19.50 -24.80
N THR A 668 4.83 -20.81 -24.80
CA THR A 668 4.14 -22.12 -24.56
C THR A 668 5.13 -23.31 -24.34
N GLN A 669 4.61 -24.45 -23.84
CA GLN A 669 4.94 -25.88 -24.15
C GLN A 669 6.37 -26.48 -23.89
N GLY A 670 6.53 -27.75 -23.47
CA GLY A 670 5.56 -28.77 -23.00
C GLY A 670 6.12 -30.22 -22.87
N TYR A 671 5.38 -31.11 -22.17
CA TYR A 671 5.46 -32.61 -22.13
C TYR A 671 6.62 -33.30 -21.33
N PRO A 672 6.53 -34.61 -20.97
CA PRO A 672 5.43 -35.25 -20.20
C PRO A 672 5.87 -36.41 -19.20
N VAL A 673 4.90 -36.94 -18.42
CA VAL A 673 4.81 -38.26 -17.68
C VAL A 673 6.02 -38.78 -16.84
N ASP A 674 5.84 -38.99 -15.51
CA ASP A 674 5.65 -40.34 -14.91
C ASP A 674 5.30 -40.34 -13.40
N ILE A 675 4.84 -41.49 -12.87
CA ILE A 675 4.27 -41.66 -11.51
C ILE A 675 4.82 -42.93 -10.82
N ASN A 676 5.21 -42.87 -9.53
CA ASN A 676 4.85 -43.89 -8.51
C ASN A 676 5.37 -43.62 -7.06
N ASP A 677 4.41 -43.62 -6.14
CA ASP A 677 4.31 -44.46 -4.92
C ASP A 677 5.32 -44.42 -3.74
N PHE A 678 4.86 -43.77 -2.67
CA PHE A 678 4.65 -44.30 -1.30
C PHE A 678 5.80 -44.71 -0.35
N SER A 679 6.05 -43.80 0.60
CA SER A 679 5.85 -43.92 2.06
C SER A 679 6.57 -44.98 2.92
N SER A 680 6.86 -44.55 4.17
CA SER A 680 7.06 -45.42 5.34
C SER A 680 6.47 -44.74 6.57
N PHE A 681 5.44 -45.33 7.18
CA PHE A 681 4.64 -44.71 8.24
C PHE A 681 5.42 -44.47 9.55
N SER A 682 5.03 -43.41 10.27
CA SER A 682 5.23 -43.27 11.71
C SER A 682 3.95 -42.72 12.37
N ASN A 683 3.86 -42.78 13.71
CA ASN A 683 2.62 -42.47 14.45
C ASN A 683 2.05 -41.07 14.12
N PRO A 684 0.71 -40.89 14.09
CA PRO A 684 0.07 -39.62 13.69
C PRO A 684 0.58 -38.43 14.52
N ARG A 685 1.31 -37.53 13.84
CA ARG A 685 1.80 -36.27 14.38
C ARG A 685 0.63 -35.29 14.52
N VAL A 686 0.55 -34.61 15.66
CA VAL A 686 -0.55 -33.69 15.95
C VAL A 686 -0.26 -32.28 15.40
N ARG A 687 -1.00 -31.88 14.37
CA ARG A 687 -0.90 -30.59 13.64
C ARG A 687 -1.39 -29.40 14.47
N LYS A 688 -0.64 -28.29 14.46
CA LYS A 688 -0.75 -27.13 15.37
C LYS A 688 -0.34 -25.76 14.78
N HIS A 689 0.50 -25.70 13.75
CA HIS A 689 1.16 -24.49 13.26
C HIS A 689 0.64 -24.02 11.89
N PHE A 690 -0.22 -23.00 11.89
CA PHE A 690 -0.97 -22.52 10.72
C PHE A 690 -0.74 -21.00 10.48
N PRO A 691 0.41 -20.59 9.92
CA PRO A 691 0.68 -19.19 9.54
C PRO A 691 0.03 -18.82 8.20
N GLU A 692 0.04 -17.53 7.86
CA GLU A 692 -0.40 -17.00 6.55
C GLU A 692 0.81 -16.64 5.66
N THR A 693 1.83 -16.05 6.28
CA THR A 693 3.16 -15.79 5.70
C THR A 693 4.14 -16.78 6.34
N TRP A 694 4.78 -17.64 5.55
CA TRP A 694 5.71 -18.66 6.06
C TRP A 694 7.16 -18.18 6.07
N ILE A 695 7.61 -17.53 4.99
CA ILE A 695 8.98 -17.02 4.86
C ILE A 695 8.92 -15.52 4.56
N TRP A 696 9.66 -14.74 5.34
CA TRP A 696 10.00 -13.36 5.04
C TRP A 696 11.43 -13.15 5.56
N LEU A 697 12.40 -13.29 4.66
CA LEU A 697 13.83 -13.34 4.99
C LEU A 697 14.64 -12.43 4.07
N ASP A 698 15.49 -11.62 4.68
CA ASP A 698 16.56 -10.89 4.01
C ASP A 698 17.87 -11.61 4.30
N THR A 699 18.68 -11.87 3.27
CA THR A 699 20.00 -12.48 3.43
C THR A 699 21.01 -11.71 2.61
N ASP A 700 22.13 -11.34 3.22
CA ASP A 700 23.38 -11.15 2.48
C ASP A 700 23.90 -12.54 2.08
N MET A 701 24.39 -12.65 0.84
CA MET A 701 25.04 -13.84 0.33
C MET A 701 26.54 -13.85 0.64
N GLY A 702 27.16 -12.67 0.80
CA GLY A 702 28.61 -12.48 0.84
C GLY A 702 29.31 -13.22 -0.30
N SER A 703 30.50 -13.76 -0.06
CA SER A 703 31.28 -14.54 -1.04
C SER A 703 30.61 -15.81 -1.64
N LYS A 704 29.33 -16.10 -1.35
CA LYS A 704 28.59 -17.27 -1.88
C LYS A 704 27.73 -16.89 -3.09
N ILE A 705 27.67 -17.80 -4.07
CA ILE A 705 26.69 -17.74 -5.18
C ILE A 705 25.45 -18.63 -4.96
N HIS A 706 25.50 -19.51 -3.96
CA HIS A 706 24.40 -20.39 -3.58
C HIS A 706 24.26 -20.44 -2.06
N GLN A 707 23.02 -20.45 -1.56
CA GLN A 707 22.71 -20.67 -0.16
C GLN A 707 21.46 -21.56 -0.03
N GLU A 708 21.41 -22.38 1.01
CA GLU A 708 20.35 -23.35 1.20
C GLU A 708 19.80 -23.25 2.62
N PHE A 709 18.49 -23.06 2.71
CA PHE A 709 17.76 -22.83 3.96
C PHE A 709 16.94 -24.07 4.30
N GLU A 710 17.30 -24.78 5.36
CA GLU A 710 16.48 -25.86 5.91
C GLU A 710 15.28 -25.25 6.65
N VAL A 711 14.08 -25.51 6.15
CA VAL A 711 12.82 -24.98 6.69
C VAL A 711 11.84 -26.10 6.99
N THR A 712 11.03 -25.93 8.03
CA THR A 712 9.93 -26.86 8.33
C THR A 712 8.67 -26.35 7.67
N VAL A 713 8.02 -27.20 6.86
CA VAL A 713 6.75 -26.91 6.20
C VAL A 713 5.67 -26.70 7.26
N PRO A 714 4.78 -25.70 7.15
CA PRO A 714 3.71 -25.52 8.13
C PRO A 714 2.68 -26.67 8.12
N ASP A 715 1.78 -26.68 9.09
CA ASP A 715 0.77 -27.74 9.23
C ASP A 715 -0.47 -27.51 8.33
N SER A 716 -0.52 -26.39 7.62
CA SER A 716 -1.55 -26.03 6.63
C SER A 716 -1.47 -26.93 5.39
N ILE A 717 -2.61 -27.46 4.97
CA ILE A 717 -2.76 -28.24 3.73
C ILE A 717 -3.17 -27.26 2.62
N THR A 718 -2.18 -26.79 1.87
CA THR A 718 -2.26 -25.69 0.91
C THR A 718 -1.04 -25.72 -0.03
N SER A 719 -0.98 -24.84 -1.01
CA SER A 719 0.26 -24.58 -1.76
C SER A 719 0.94 -23.32 -1.22
N TRP A 720 2.24 -23.36 -1.02
CA TRP A 720 3.08 -22.22 -0.64
C TRP A 720 3.74 -21.63 -1.87
N VAL A 721 3.49 -20.37 -2.17
CA VAL A 721 4.03 -19.66 -3.33
C VAL A 721 5.21 -18.82 -2.88
N ALA A 722 6.39 -19.01 -3.48
CA ALA A 722 7.61 -18.28 -3.13
C ALA A 722 8.21 -17.49 -4.30
N THR A 723 8.68 -16.27 -4.01
CA THR A 723 9.34 -15.35 -4.94
C THR A 723 10.53 -14.68 -4.26
N ALA A 724 11.45 -14.12 -5.06
CA ALA A 724 12.59 -13.37 -4.53
C ALA A 724 13.16 -12.34 -5.52
N PHE A 725 13.79 -11.31 -4.98
CA PHE A 725 14.65 -10.39 -5.71
C PHE A 725 16.09 -10.45 -5.17
N VAL A 726 17.06 -10.07 -6.00
CA VAL A 726 18.49 -9.94 -5.67
C VAL A 726 19.00 -8.56 -6.08
N ILE A 727 19.90 -7.96 -5.30
CA ILE A 727 20.56 -6.69 -5.62
C ILE A 727 22.07 -6.80 -5.36
N SER A 728 22.85 -6.23 -6.29
CA SER A 728 24.32 -6.13 -6.27
C SER A 728 24.75 -4.73 -6.72
N GLU A 729 25.96 -4.26 -6.38
CA GLU A 729 26.45 -2.98 -6.93
C GLU A 729 26.76 -3.04 -8.43
N ASP A 730 27.30 -4.16 -8.94
CA ASP A 730 27.76 -4.22 -10.34
C ASP A 730 26.66 -4.57 -11.32
N LEU A 731 25.88 -5.63 -11.04
CA LEU A 731 24.83 -6.14 -11.92
C LEU A 731 23.43 -5.62 -11.60
N GLY A 732 23.26 -4.91 -10.47
CA GLY A 732 22.00 -4.29 -10.05
C GLY A 732 20.94 -5.29 -9.58
N LEU A 733 19.66 -4.91 -9.73
CA LEU A 733 18.48 -5.72 -9.48
C LEU A 733 18.41 -6.95 -10.39
N GLY A 734 17.90 -8.05 -9.84
CA GLY A 734 17.35 -9.19 -10.58
C GLY A 734 16.11 -9.74 -9.87
N LEU A 735 15.14 -10.23 -10.64
CA LEU A 735 13.89 -10.81 -10.15
C LEU A 735 13.78 -12.31 -10.50
N THR A 736 13.02 -13.08 -9.72
CA THR A 736 12.61 -14.45 -10.11
C THR A 736 11.67 -14.40 -11.32
N THR A 737 12.00 -15.12 -12.40
CA THR A 737 11.22 -15.12 -13.66
C THR A 737 9.84 -15.77 -13.55
N ALA A 738 9.61 -16.58 -12.51
CA ALA A 738 8.32 -17.16 -12.15
C ALA A 738 8.34 -17.50 -10.64
N PRO A 739 7.18 -17.43 -9.94
CA PRO A 739 7.06 -17.97 -8.59
C PRO A 739 7.29 -19.48 -8.55
N VAL A 740 7.76 -19.99 -7.41
CA VAL A 740 8.03 -21.43 -7.22
C VAL A 740 7.12 -21.98 -6.12
N GLU A 741 6.20 -22.86 -6.49
CA GLU A 741 5.23 -23.47 -5.56
C GLU A 741 5.79 -24.70 -4.85
N LEU A 742 5.41 -24.88 -3.58
CA LEU A 742 5.55 -26.11 -2.81
C LEU A 742 4.16 -26.54 -2.33
N GLN A 743 3.69 -27.72 -2.73
CA GLN A 743 2.39 -28.25 -2.31
C GLN A 743 2.52 -29.03 -0.99
N ALA A 744 1.96 -28.48 0.09
CA ALA A 744 1.82 -29.17 1.37
C ALA A 744 0.51 -29.98 1.37
N PHE A 745 0.61 -31.30 1.25
CA PHE A 745 -0.56 -32.18 1.10
C PHE A 745 -0.40 -33.50 1.83
N GLN A 746 -1.53 -34.04 2.31
CA GLN A 746 -1.64 -35.35 2.96
C GLN A 746 -2.89 -36.05 2.38
N PRO A 747 -2.82 -37.32 1.91
CA PRO A 747 -3.98 -37.98 1.28
C PRO A 747 -5.19 -38.19 2.19
N PHE A 748 -4.99 -38.19 3.50
CA PHE A 748 -6.02 -38.40 4.51
C PHE A 748 -5.82 -37.39 5.64
N PHE A 749 -6.81 -36.52 5.90
CA PHE A 749 -6.69 -35.46 6.90
C PHE A 749 -8.04 -34.99 7.46
N ILE A 750 -7.97 -34.27 8.58
CA ILE A 750 -9.11 -33.63 9.23
C ILE A 750 -9.01 -32.10 9.27
N PHE A 751 -10.18 -31.47 9.28
CA PHE A 751 -10.41 -30.04 9.42
C PHE A 751 -11.43 -29.79 10.54
N LEU A 752 -11.23 -28.74 11.34
CA LEU A 752 -12.19 -28.32 12.37
C LEU A 752 -12.81 -26.98 12.00
N ASN A 753 -14.14 -26.87 12.10
CA ASN A 753 -14.82 -25.58 12.09
C ASN A 753 -14.93 -25.09 13.55
N LEU A 754 -14.24 -24.00 13.90
CA LEU A 754 -14.19 -23.46 15.27
C LEU A 754 -14.58 -21.97 15.31
N PRO A 755 -15.43 -21.55 16.27
CA PRO A 755 -15.66 -20.14 16.57
C PRO A 755 -14.50 -19.52 17.37
N TYR A 756 -14.42 -18.19 17.39
CA TYR A 756 -13.33 -17.45 18.03
C TYR A 756 -13.30 -17.54 19.58
N SER A 757 -14.45 -17.64 20.25
CA SER A 757 -14.54 -17.84 21.72
C SER A 757 -15.92 -18.35 22.16
N VAL A 758 -16.00 -19.00 23.32
CA VAL A 758 -17.24 -19.60 23.91
C VAL A 758 -17.30 -19.28 25.42
N ILE A 759 -18.48 -19.33 26.05
CA ILE A 759 -18.65 -19.18 27.52
C ILE A 759 -18.73 -20.56 28.19
N ARG A 760 -18.22 -20.68 29.42
CA ARG A 760 -18.32 -21.90 30.24
C ARG A 760 -19.79 -22.32 30.39
N GLY A 761 -20.06 -23.61 30.17
CA GLY A 761 -21.41 -24.17 30.25
C GLY A 761 -22.28 -24.00 28.99
N GLU A 762 -21.92 -23.11 28.05
CA GLU A 762 -22.58 -23.06 26.74
C GLU A 762 -22.26 -24.31 25.89
N GLU A 763 -23.14 -24.65 24.97
CA GLU A 763 -23.01 -25.79 24.08
C GLU A 763 -22.79 -25.30 22.64
N PHE A 764 -21.75 -25.82 21.98
CA PHE A 764 -21.47 -25.52 20.58
C PHE A 764 -21.24 -26.80 19.78
N ALA A 765 -21.62 -26.74 18.50
CA ALA A 765 -21.38 -27.81 17.54
C ALA A 765 -19.94 -27.71 17.01
N LEU A 766 -19.08 -28.66 17.39
CA LEU A 766 -17.78 -28.84 16.77
C LEU A 766 -17.93 -29.70 15.52
N GLU A 767 -17.81 -29.07 14.35
CA GLU A 767 -17.83 -29.77 13.06
C GLU A 767 -16.41 -30.24 12.70
N VAL A 768 -16.28 -31.55 12.47
CA VAL A 768 -15.05 -32.23 12.07
C VAL A 768 -15.26 -32.77 10.66
N THR A 769 -14.67 -32.12 9.65
CA THR A 769 -14.67 -32.65 8.28
C THR A 769 -13.43 -33.51 8.06
N ILE A 770 -13.63 -34.75 7.63
CA ILE A 770 -12.59 -35.71 7.27
C ILE A 770 -12.55 -35.80 5.75
N PHE A 771 -11.37 -35.68 5.16
CA PHE A 771 -11.13 -35.87 3.73
C PHE A 771 -10.32 -37.14 3.49
N ASN A 772 -10.78 -37.97 2.55
CA ASN A 772 -10.17 -39.23 2.15
C ASN A 772 -9.88 -39.23 0.64
N TYR A 773 -8.67 -38.83 0.28
CA TYR A 773 -8.12 -38.91 -1.08
C TYR A 773 -7.29 -40.20 -1.29
N LEU A 774 -7.65 -41.28 -0.59
CA LEU A 774 -7.19 -42.64 -0.89
C LEU A 774 -8.11 -43.30 -1.93
N LYS A 775 -7.59 -44.30 -2.65
CA LYS A 775 -8.31 -45.05 -3.70
C LYS A 775 -9.45 -45.93 -3.17
N GLU A 776 -9.57 -46.09 -1.86
CA GLU A 776 -10.56 -46.97 -1.20
C GLU A 776 -11.42 -46.21 -0.18
N ALA A 777 -12.71 -46.53 -0.15
CA ALA A 777 -13.63 -46.01 0.87
C ALA A 777 -13.23 -46.60 2.23
N THR A 778 -13.04 -45.73 3.21
CA THR A 778 -12.31 -46.06 4.44
C THR A 778 -13.21 -45.82 5.65
N GLU A 779 -13.35 -46.81 6.52
CA GLU A 779 -14.02 -46.64 7.82
C GLU A 779 -13.09 -45.86 8.77
N VAL A 780 -13.56 -44.71 9.24
CA VAL A 780 -12.79 -43.78 10.07
C VAL A 780 -13.41 -43.71 11.46
N LYS A 781 -12.59 -44.05 12.45
CA LYS A 781 -12.87 -43.84 13.87
C LYS A 781 -12.38 -42.43 14.27
N VAL A 782 -13.32 -41.49 14.38
CA VAL A 782 -13.08 -40.14 14.86
C VAL A 782 -13.17 -40.13 16.38
N ILE A 783 -12.14 -39.63 17.04
CA ILE A 783 -12.00 -39.59 18.50
C ILE A 783 -11.69 -38.14 18.90
N ILE A 784 -12.52 -37.57 19.76
CA ILE A 784 -12.14 -36.37 20.50
C ILE A 784 -11.41 -36.81 21.76
N LYS A 785 -10.19 -36.29 21.97
CA LYS A 785 -9.39 -36.62 23.15
C LYS A 785 -10.03 -35.97 24.38
N LYS A 786 -10.68 -36.80 25.21
CA LYS A 786 -11.20 -36.40 26.53
C LYS A 786 -10.19 -35.54 27.30
N SER A 787 -10.69 -34.48 27.90
CA SER A 787 -9.96 -33.51 28.71
C SER A 787 -10.91 -33.05 29.81
N ASP A 788 -10.41 -32.88 31.03
CA ASP A 788 -11.25 -32.47 32.17
C ASP A 788 -11.91 -31.10 31.96
N GLY A 789 -11.39 -30.31 31.01
CA GLY A 789 -11.88 -28.99 30.63
C GLY A 789 -13.07 -28.93 29.67
N TYR A 790 -13.60 -30.05 29.17
CA TYR A 790 -14.88 -30.04 28.43
C TYR A 790 -15.61 -31.38 28.41
N ASP A 791 -16.94 -31.30 28.51
CA ASP A 791 -17.86 -32.42 28.29
C ASP A 791 -18.21 -32.56 26.79
N ILE A 792 -18.59 -33.78 26.40
CA ILE A 792 -19.11 -34.12 25.07
C ILE A 792 -20.46 -34.81 25.28
N LEU A 793 -21.53 -34.24 24.73
CA LEU A 793 -22.90 -34.49 25.18
C LEU A 793 -23.65 -35.60 24.42
N LEU A 794 -22.94 -36.36 23.58
CA LEU A 794 -23.51 -37.41 22.73
C LEU A 794 -24.01 -38.60 23.54
N THR A 795 -25.34 -38.70 23.64
CA THR A 795 -26.05 -39.85 24.21
C THR A 795 -26.62 -40.70 23.06
N SER A 796 -25.89 -41.73 22.66
CA SER A 796 -26.29 -42.68 21.60
C SER A 796 -26.83 -43.99 22.19
N ASN A 797 -28.03 -44.40 21.79
CA ASN A 797 -28.73 -45.60 22.31
C ASN A 797 -28.15 -46.96 21.83
N GLU A 798 -26.87 -47.00 21.41
CA GLU A 798 -26.21 -48.21 20.93
C GLU A 798 -25.22 -48.76 21.96
N ILE A 799 -25.30 -50.07 22.21
CA ILE A 799 -24.73 -50.76 23.37
C ILE A 799 -23.18 -50.69 23.45
N ASN A 800 -22.50 -50.30 22.37
CA ASN A 800 -21.03 -50.15 22.33
C ASN A 800 -20.54 -48.74 21.91
N ALA A 801 -21.43 -47.75 21.75
CA ALA A 801 -21.08 -46.42 21.25
C ALA A 801 -20.76 -45.44 22.39
N THR A 802 -19.47 -45.19 22.65
CA THR A 802 -19.05 -44.21 23.66
C THR A 802 -18.97 -42.79 23.07
N GLY A 803 -19.82 -41.86 23.50
CA GLY A 803 -20.03 -40.53 22.89
C GLY A 803 -18.86 -39.53 22.73
N HIS A 804 -17.62 -39.93 23.00
CA HIS A 804 -16.40 -39.19 22.63
C HIS A 804 -15.73 -39.73 21.34
N GLN A 805 -16.32 -40.79 20.77
CA GLN A 805 -15.93 -41.43 19.52
C GLN A 805 -17.16 -41.55 18.62
N GLN A 806 -17.00 -41.26 17.34
CA GLN A 806 -17.95 -41.67 16.31
C GLN A 806 -17.20 -42.37 15.17
N THR A 807 -17.82 -43.39 14.58
CA THR A 807 -17.27 -44.10 13.43
C THR A 807 -18.09 -43.72 12.19
N ILE A 808 -17.41 -43.35 11.10
CA ILE A 808 -18.04 -42.95 9.84
C ILE A 808 -17.33 -43.59 8.65
N LEU A 809 -18.08 -44.05 7.66
CA LEU A 809 -17.52 -44.48 6.38
C LEU A 809 -17.28 -43.26 5.50
N VAL A 810 -16.00 -42.94 5.22
CA VAL A 810 -15.64 -41.84 4.33
C VAL A 810 -15.38 -42.43 2.92
N PRO A 811 -16.09 -41.97 1.86
CA PRO A 811 -15.90 -42.50 0.51
C PRO A 811 -14.48 -42.28 -0.03
N SER A 812 -14.12 -42.98 -1.11
CA SER A 812 -12.87 -42.71 -1.85
C SER A 812 -13.00 -41.40 -2.63
N GLU A 813 -11.92 -40.60 -2.66
CA GLU A 813 -11.85 -39.30 -3.33
C GLU A 813 -13.00 -38.36 -2.92
N ASP A 814 -13.32 -38.36 -1.61
CA ASP A 814 -14.40 -37.55 -1.02
C ASP A 814 -14.13 -37.17 0.44
N GLY A 815 -15.05 -36.39 1.02
CA GLY A 815 -15.06 -36.10 2.45
C GLY A 815 -16.40 -36.39 3.14
N ALA A 816 -16.40 -36.34 4.47
CA ALA A 816 -17.60 -36.44 5.30
C ALA A 816 -17.44 -35.57 6.56
N THR A 817 -18.53 -34.97 7.04
CA THR A 817 -18.53 -34.12 8.25
C THR A 817 -19.21 -34.84 9.42
N VAL A 818 -18.59 -34.78 10.59
CA VAL A 818 -19.01 -35.39 11.85
C VAL A 818 -19.18 -34.27 12.89
N VAL A 819 -20.26 -34.27 13.66
CA VAL A 819 -20.59 -33.16 14.58
C VAL A 819 -20.61 -33.62 16.03
N PHE A 820 -19.85 -32.94 16.87
CA PHE A 820 -19.78 -33.20 18.32
C PHE A 820 -20.32 -31.98 19.10
N PRO A 821 -21.43 -32.10 19.85
CA PRO A 821 -21.84 -31.09 20.82
C PRO A 821 -20.85 -31.08 22.00
N VAL A 822 -20.13 -29.98 22.15
CA VAL A 822 -19.09 -29.78 23.17
C VAL A 822 -19.54 -28.68 24.13
N ARG A 823 -19.33 -28.91 25.43
CA ARG A 823 -19.61 -27.95 26.51
C ARG A 823 -18.37 -27.76 27.38
N PRO A 824 -17.71 -26.58 27.39
CA PRO A 824 -16.50 -26.39 28.18
C PRO A 824 -16.82 -26.21 29.67
N THR A 825 -15.99 -26.81 30.51
CA THR A 825 -16.12 -26.88 31.98
C THR A 825 -15.01 -26.11 32.72
N HIS A 826 -13.84 -25.93 32.10
CA HIS A 826 -12.74 -25.14 32.65
C HIS A 826 -12.68 -23.73 32.01
N LEU A 827 -11.84 -22.86 32.56
CA LEU A 827 -11.69 -21.46 32.13
C LEU A 827 -10.33 -21.25 31.46
N GLY A 828 -10.26 -20.37 30.46
CA GLY A 828 -9.03 -20.02 29.74
C GLY A 828 -8.92 -20.67 28.35
N GLU A 829 -7.69 -20.81 27.84
CA GLU A 829 -7.44 -21.50 26.56
C GLU A 829 -7.52 -23.01 26.72
N ILE A 830 -8.46 -23.66 26.03
CA ILE A 830 -8.64 -25.10 26.06
C ILE A 830 -8.17 -25.71 24.73
N PRO A 831 -7.20 -26.66 24.74
CA PRO A 831 -6.74 -27.35 23.55
C PRO A 831 -7.71 -28.47 23.15
N ILE A 832 -8.60 -28.19 22.20
CA ILE A 832 -9.42 -29.23 21.55
C ILE A 832 -8.48 -30.06 20.67
N THR A 833 -8.46 -31.37 20.90
CA THR A 833 -7.63 -32.30 20.12
C THR A 833 -8.50 -33.40 19.55
N VAL A 834 -8.57 -33.45 18.23
CA VAL A 834 -9.35 -34.44 17.49
C VAL A 834 -8.39 -35.34 16.71
N MET A 835 -8.70 -36.63 16.65
CA MET A 835 -7.93 -37.64 15.93
C MET A 835 -8.88 -38.42 15.03
N ALA A 836 -8.52 -38.63 13.78
CA ALA A 836 -9.17 -39.58 12.89
C ALA A 836 -8.22 -40.75 12.65
N ILE A 837 -8.68 -41.98 12.90
CA ILE A 837 -7.88 -43.19 12.77
C ILE A 837 -8.65 -44.19 11.89
N SER A 838 -7.98 -44.72 10.88
CA SER A 838 -8.42 -45.87 10.08
C SER A 838 -7.34 -46.97 10.09
N PRO A 839 -7.60 -48.15 9.49
CA PRO A 839 -6.57 -49.18 9.33
C PRO A 839 -5.41 -48.78 8.39
N THR A 840 -5.61 -47.78 7.54
CA THR A 840 -4.70 -47.39 6.43
C THR A 840 -4.07 -46.01 6.60
N ALA A 841 -4.69 -45.12 7.37
CA ALA A 841 -4.21 -43.76 7.60
C ALA A 841 -4.72 -43.18 8.93
N SER A 842 -4.08 -42.10 9.39
CA SER A 842 -4.54 -41.36 10.57
C SER A 842 -4.01 -39.93 10.56
N ASP A 843 -4.81 -38.99 11.06
CA ASP A 843 -4.45 -37.58 11.24
C ASP A 843 -4.95 -37.09 12.60
N ALA A 844 -4.26 -36.08 13.16
CA ALA A 844 -4.61 -35.49 14.42
C ALA A 844 -4.33 -33.98 14.42
N ILE A 845 -5.27 -33.20 14.95
CA ILE A 845 -5.17 -31.74 14.99
C ILE A 845 -5.45 -31.25 16.42
N THR A 846 -4.64 -30.29 16.89
CA THR A 846 -4.96 -29.51 18.09
C THR A 846 -5.14 -28.05 17.70
N GLN A 847 -6.32 -27.50 17.98
CA GLN A 847 -6.58 -26.07 17.95
C GLN A 847 -7.03 -25.60 19.34
N ARG A 848 -6.79 -24.34 19.68
CA ARG A 848 -7.18 -23.78 20.99
C ARG A 848 -8.46 -22.97 20.84
N ILE A 849 -9.38 -23.16 21.78
CA ILE A 849 -10.58 -22.33 21.92
C ILE A 849 -10.48 -21.51 23.21
N LEU A 850 -10.92 -20.25 23.19
CA LEU A 850 -10.93 -19.40 24.37
C LEU A 850 -12.27 -19.52 25.12
N VAL A 851 -12.23 -20.02 26.35
CA VAL A 851 -13.40 -20.17 27.22
C VAL A 851 -13.40 -19.09 28.31
N LYS A 852 -14.52 -18.37 28.41
CA LYS A 852 -14.76 -17.30 29.39
C LYS A 852 -15.66 -17.80 30.53
N ALA A 853 -15.56 -17.18 31.71
CA ALA A 853 -16.46 -17.47 32.82
C ALA A 853 -17.85 -16.88 32.59
N GLU A 854 -18.85 -17.51 33.20
CA GLU A 854 -20.20 -16.98 33.35
C GLU A 854 -20.27 -15.87 34.41
N GLY A 855 -21.21 -14.93 34.24
CA GLY A 855 -21.38 -13.80 35.15
C GLY A 855 -20.43 -12.63 34.88
N ILE A 856 -20.01 -11.93 35.94
CA ILE A 856 -19.17 -10.73 35.88
C ILE A 856 -18.07 -10.83 36.95
N GLU A 857 -16.80 -10.78 36.52
CA GLU A 857 -15.63 -10.81 37.39
C GLU A 857 -15.58 -9.56 38.30
N LYS A 858 -15.24 -9.74 39.58
CA LYS A 858 -15.00 -8.65 40.54
C LYS A 858 -13.78 -8.95 41.39
N SER A 859 -12.90 -7.95 41.52
CA SER A 859 -11.69 -8.01 42.33
C SER A 859 -11.74 -7.05 43.52
N TYR A 860 -11.05 -7.42 44.59
CA TYR A 860 -10.98 -6.70 45.86
C TYR A 860 -9.50 -6.61 46.27
N SER A 861 -9.08 -5.55 46.97
CA SER A 861 -7.64 -5.33 47.23
C SER A 861 -7.41 -4.50 48.49
N GLN A 862 -6.38 -4.81 49.28
CA GLN A 862 -6.08 -4.04 50.49
C GLN A 862 -4.57 -3.80 50.60
N SER A 863 -4.15 -2.55 50.45
CA SER A 863 -2.74 -2.14 50.47
C SER A 863 -2.34 -1.54 51.82
N ILE A 864 -1.08 -1.74 52.22
CA ILE A 864 -0.43 -1.04 53.35
C ILE A 864 0.99 -0.64 52.94
N LEU A 865 1.34 0.62 53.15
CA LEU A 865 2.72 1.11 53.02
C LEU A 865 3.47 0.85 54.33
N LEU A 866 4.64 0.20 54.26
CA LEU A 866 5.52 -0.04 55.40
C LEU A 866 6.70 0.95 55.35
N ASP A 867 6.60 2.03 56.11
CA ASP A 867 7.67 3.01 56.28
C ASP A 867 8.64 2.53 57.36
N LEU A 868 9.91 2.36 56.99
CA LEU A 868 11.00 1.92 57.87
C LEU A 868 12.09 3.00 58.03
N THR A 869 11.78 4.25 57.70
CA THR A 869 12.75 5.36 57.79
C THR A 869 12.93 5.94 59.20
N ASP A 870 12.03 5.65 60.15
CA ASP A 870 12.26 5.94 61.57
C ASP A 870 13.15 4.83 62.19
N ASN A 871 14.39 5.20 62.50
CA ASN A 871 15.41 4.36 63.13
C ASN A 871 14.97 3.68 64.46
N LYS A 872 13.82 4.04 65.03
CA LYS A 872 13.27 3.43 66.26
C LYS A 872 12.53 2.12 66.04
N LEU A 873 12.08 1.79 64.82
CA LEU A 873 11.21 0.64 64.54
C LEU A 873 11.86 -0.38 63.59
N GLN A 874 12.68 -1.28 64.14
CA GLN A 874 13.33 -2.35 63.37
C GLN A 874 12.40 -3.51 62.97
N THR A 875 11.16 -3.56 63.46
CA THR A 875 10.17 -4.58 63.09
C THR A 875 8.75 -4.05 63.26
N THR A 876 7.91 -4.20 62.23
CA THR A 876 6.51 -3.75 62.20
C THR A 876 5.61 -4.89 61.79
N MET A 877 4.53 -5.15 62.54
CA MET A 877 3.54 -6.19 62.25
C MET A 877 2.16 -5.56 61.95
N LYS A 878 1.45 -6.14 60.98
CA LYS A 878 0.08 -5.78 60.58
C LYS A 878 -0.70 -7.06 60.23
N SER A 879 -2.02 -7.00 60.36
CA SER A 879 -2.94 -8.12 60.11
C SER A 879 -4.01 -7.71 59.09
N PHE A 880 -4.37 -8.65 58.20
CA PHE A 880 -5.42 -8.49 57.19
C PHE A 880 -6.53 -9.53 57.43
N SER A 881 -7.76 -9.21 57.02
CA SER A 881 -8.93 -10.09 57.13
C SER A 881 -9.98 -9.73 56.08
N PHE A 882 -10.42 -10.71 55.28
CA PHE A 882 -11.43 -10.54 54.24
C PHE A 882 -12.22 -11.84 54.04
N SER A 883 -13.30 -11.78 53.25
CA SER A 883 -14.18 -12.92 52.93
C SER A 883 -14.77 -12.77 51.53
N PHE A 884 -15.01 -13.87 50.83
CA PHE A 884 -15.67 -13.85 49.52
C PHE A 884 -17.19 -13.61 49.62
N PRO A 885 -17.81 -12.92 48.65
CA PRO A 885 -19.27 -12.79 48.55
C PRO A 885 -20.01 -14.15 48.45
N PRO A 886 -21.26 -14.26 48.94
CA PRO A 886 -22.03 -15.51 48.97
C PRO A 886 -22.52 -15.99 47.59
N HIS A 887 -22.29 -15.21 46.53
CA HIS A 887 -22.66 -15.51 45.14
C HIS A 887 -21.43 -15.59 44.22
N THR A 888 -20.23 -15.77 44.77
CA THR A 888 -19.04 -16.01 43.95
C THR A 888 -19.14 -17.33 43.21
N VAL A 889 -18.72 -17.32 41.95
CA VAL A 889 -18.76 -18.48 41.05
C VAL A 889 -17.63 -19.45 41.41
N SER A 890 -17.96 -20.70 41.70
CA SER A 890 -16.97 -21.68 42.16
C SER A 890 -15.89 -21.96 41.12
N GLY A 891 -14.63 -21.94 41.57
CA GLY A 891 -13.43 -21.99 40.75
C GLY A 891 -12.97 -20.62 40.22
N SER A 892 -13.64 -19.52 40.60
CA SER A 892 -13.22 -18.15 40.31
C SER A 892 -12.57 -17.46 41.52
N GLU A 893 -12.54 -18.10 42.69
CA GLU A 893 -11.91 -17.60 43.91
C GLU A 893 -10.37 -17.58 43.76
N ARG A 894 -9.74 -16.43 44.01
CA ARG A 894 -8.27 -16.28 44.00
C ARG A 894 -7.83 -15.31 45.09
N ILE A 895 -6.70 -15.59 45.73
CA ILE A 895 -6.08 -14.74 46.74
C ILE A 895 -4.64 -14.48 46.31
N GLN A 896 -4.33 -13.23 45.97
CA GLN A 896 -3.00 -12.84 45.48
C GLN A 896 -2.38 -11.83 46.45
N ILE A 897 -1.23 -12.19 47.03
CA ILE A 897 -0.45 -11.36 47.94
C ILE A 897 0.76 -10.83 47.20
N THR A 898 0.96 -9.51 47.23
CA THR A 898 2.02 -8.83 46.47
C THR A 898 2.89 -7.96 47.39
N ALA A 899 4.18 -7.85 47.06
CA ALA A 899 5.16 -7.05 47.81
C ALA A 899 6.19 -6.41 46.86
N VAL A 900 6.53 -5.14 47.09
CA VAL A 900 7.43 -4.36 46.22
C VAL A 900 8.07 -3.20 47.00
N GLY A 901 9.24 -2.73 46.56
CA GLY A 901 10.10 -1.78 47.29
C GLY A 901 10.05 -0.33 46.82
N ASP A 902 9.05 0.04 46.01
CA ASP A 902 8.87 1.41 45.49
C ASP A 902 7.39 1.81 45.53
N VAL A 903 7.12 3.10 45.74
CA VAL A 903 5.74 3.65 45.84
C VAL A 903 4.95 3.45 44.55
N LEU A 904 5.56 3.53 43.37
CA LEU A 904 4.91 3.18 42.09
C LEU A 904 5.11 1.71 41.69
N GLY A 905 5.83 0.92 42.48
CA GLY A 905 6.10 -0.50 42.27
C GLY A 905 4.89 -1.35 41.85
N PRO A 906 3.71 -1.25 42.51
CA PRO A 906 2.53 -2.03 42.11
C PRO A 906 2.08 -1.67 40.69
N SER A 907 2.08 -0.39 40.35
CA SER A 907 1.71 0.14 39.04
C SER A 907 2.76 -0.14 37.95
N ILE A 908 4.03 -0.32 38.34
CA ILE A 908 5.17 -0.66 37.46
C ILE A 908 5.23 -2.16 37.11
N ASN A 909 4.49 -3.03 37.82
CA ASN A 909 4.43 -4.48 37.55
C ASN A 909 3.03 -4.95 37.13
N GLY A 910 2.01 -4.33 37.73
CA GLY A 910 0.69 -4.15 37.14
C GLY A 910 0.74 -3.40 35.80
N LEU A 911 1.93 -3.09 35.28
CA LEU A 911 2.21 -2.75 33.88
C LEU A 911 1.35 -3.56 32.93
N ALA A 912 1.41 -4.90 32.93
CA ALA A 912 0.63 -5.72 31.98
C ALA A 912 -0.90 -5.59 32.14
N SER A 913 -1.38 -4.91 33.17
CA SER A 913 -2.78 -4.59 33.45
C SER A 913 -3.15 -3.08 33.39
N LEU A 914 -2.17 -2.17 33.34
CA LEU A 914 -2.34 -0.71 33.21
C LEU A 914 -1.81 -0.19 31.88
N ILE A 915 -0.60 -0.62 31.52
CA ILE A 915 -0.12 -0.77 30.14
C ILE A 915 -0.86 -1.99 29.57
N ARG A 916 -2.18 -1.83 29.41
CA ARG A 916 -3.06 -2.70 28.64
C ARG A 916 -3.12 -2.17 27.21
N MET A 917 -3.26 -3.08 26.25
CA MET A 917 -3.67 -2.76 24.89
C MET A 917 -5.00 -1.98 24.95
N PRO A 918 -5.07 -0.72 24.49
CA PRO A 918 -6.28 0.09 24.67
C PRO A 918 -7.53 -0.44 23.94
N TYR A 919 -8.68 -0.36 24.61
CA TYR A 919 -9.94 -0.94 24.15
C TYR A 919 -11.18 -0.10 24.53
N GLY A 920 -12.31 -0.36 23.86
CA GLY A 920 -13.59 0.32 24.11
C GLY A 920 -13.85 1.57 23.26
N CYS A 921 -14.89 2.33 23.60
CA CYS A 921 -15.15 3.68 23.04
C CYS A 921 -13.96 4.64 23.28
N GLY A 922 -13.91 5.82 22.65
CA GLY A 922 -12.77 6.76 22.82
C GLY A 922 -12.47 7.08 24.30
N GLU A 923 -13.53 7.34 25.06
CA GLU A 923 -13.50 7.42 26.53
C GLU A 923 -12.78 6.25 27.20
N GLN A 924 -13.03 5.01 26.77
CA GLN A 924 -12.43 3.78 27.31
C GLN A 924 -11.01 3.51 26.78
N ASN A 925 -10.71 3.93 25.55
CA ASN A 925 -9.39 3.83 24.96
C ASN A 925 -8.39 4.70 25.74
N MET A 926 -8.77 5.94 26.05
CA MET A 926 -7.92 6.87 26.79
C MET A 926 -7.62 6.45 28.24
N ILE A 927 -8.49 5.65 28.89
CA ILE A 927 -8.21 4.98 30.18
C ILE A 927 -6.88 4.25 30.14
N ASN A 928 -6.70 3.48 29.06
CA ASN A 928 -5.58 2.55 28.89
C ASN A 928 -4.38 3.23 28.24
N PHE A 929 -4.57 4.36 27.54
CA PHE A 929 -3.50 5.11 26.89
C PHE A 929 -2.67 5.94 27.88
N ALA A 930 -3.30 6.77 28.72
CA ALA A 930 -2.57 7.73 29.56
C ALA A 930 -1.59 7.12 30.59
N PRO A 931 -1.90 5.97 31.27
CA PRO A 931 -0.98 5.35 32.21
C PRO A 931 0.39 4.97 31.63
N ASN A 932 0.46 4.64 30.33
CA ASN A 932 1.74 4.34 29.65
C ASN A 932 2.71 5.52 29.74
N ILE A 933 2.20 6.73 29.57
CA ILE A 933 2.97 7.97 29.52
C ILE A 933 3.64 8.22 30.87
N TYR A 934 2.84 8.27 31.96
CA TYR A 934 3.33 8.65 33.28
C TYR A 934 4.28 7.60 33.88
N ILE A 935 4.08 6.31 33.57
CA ILE A 935 5.00 5.26 34.01
C ILE A 935 6.33 5.31 33.21
N LEU A 936 6.28 5.55 31.90
CA LEU A 936 7.48 5.71 31.06
C LEU A 936 8.28 6.95 31.48
N ASP A 937 7.61 8.07 31.73
CA ASP A 937 8.18 9.32 32.23
C ASP A 937 8.84 9.14 33.62
N TYR A 938 8.15 8.48 34.57
CA TYR A 938 8.73 8.16 35.89
C TYR A 938 10.01 7.34 35.79
N LEU A 939 9.97 6.23 35.04
CA LEU A 939 11.13 5.33 34.88
C LEU A 939 12.30 6.04 34.17
N THR A 940 12.00 6.94 33.24
CA THR A 940 12.99 7.80 32.56
C THR A 940 13.62 8.79 33.56
N LYS A 941 12.81 9.52 34.34
CA LYS A 941 13.27 10.46 35.38
C LYS A 941 14.10 9.77 36.47
N LYS A 942 13.73 8.54 36.87
CA LYS A 942 14.51 7.70 37.80
C LYS A 942 15.76 7.05 37.19
N LYS A 943 15.97 7.14 35.87
CA LYS A 943 17.06 6.48 35.11
C LYS A 943 17.06 4.95 35.29
N GLN A 944 15.88 4.35 35.43
CA GLN A 944 15.66 2.94 35.76
C GLN A 944 14.72 2.23 34.76
N LEU A 945 14.58 2.82 33.56
CA LEU A 945 13.87 2.24 32.42
C LEU A 945 14.68 1.09 31.77
N THR A 946 14.01 0.02 31.38
CA THR A 946 14.58 -1.09 30.58
C THR A 946 13.97 -1.10 29.18
N ASP A 947 14.73 -1.54 28.17
CA ASP A 947 14.29 -1.49 26.77
C ASP A 947 13.04 -2.35 26.49
N ASN A 948 12.92 -3.51 27.14
CA ASN A 948 11.73 -4.37 27.08
C ASN A 948 10.46 -3.67 27.59
N ILE A 949 10.57 -2.84 28.64
CA ILE A 949 9.46 -2.01 29.11
C ILE A 949 9.18 -0.88 28.11
N LYS A 950 10.24 -0.16 27.70
CA LYS A 950 10.16 0.95 26.76
C LYS A 950 9.42 0.57 25.47
N GLU A 951 9.87 -0.46 24.75
CA GLU A 951 9.27 -0.84 23.47
C GLU A 951 7.83 -1.35 23.61
N LYS A 952 7.46 -1.95 24.75
CA LYS A 952 6.06 -2.32 25.04
C LYS A 952 5.18 -1.10 25.28
N SER A 953 5.62 -0.15 26.12
CA SER A 953 4.91 1.11 26.35
C SER A 953 4.73 1.90 25.04
N LEU A 954 5.78 1.99 24.23
CA LEU A 954 5.74 2.64 22.91
C LEU A 954 4.76 1.94 21.97
N SER A 955 4.76 0.60 21.91
CA SER A 955 3.83 -0.18 21.08
C SER A 955 2.38 0.03 21.51
N PHE A 956 2.07 0.03 22.82
CA PHE A 956 0.69 0.18 23.29
C PHE A 956 0.19 1.62 23.18
N MET A 957 1.06 2.62 23.33
CA MET A 957 0.71 4.01 22.99
C MET A 957 0.42 4.16 21.48
N ARG A 958 1.26 3.64 20.58
CA ARG A 958 0.97 3.66 19.12
C ARG A 958 -0.36 2.99 18.78
N GLN A 959 -0.68 1.84 19.39
CA GLN A 959 -1.95 1.13 19.17
C GLN A 959 -3.18 1.87 19.75
N GLY A 960 -3.02 2.56 20.88
CA GLY A 960 -4.06 3.42 21.47
C GLY A 960 -4.30 4.70 20.67
N TYR A 961 -3.24 5.29 20.13
CA TYR A 961 -3.33 6.44 19.22
C TYR A 961 -4.08 6.07 17.93
N GLN A 962 -3.71 4.96 17.28
CA GLN A 962 -4.45 4.38 16.14
C GLN A 962 -5.95 4.21 16.44
N ARG A 963 -6.28 3.73 17.65
CA ARG A 963 -7.67 3.50 18.06
C ARG A 963 -8.41 4.81 18.34
N GLU A 964 -7.77 5.82 18.92
CA GLU A 964 -8.45 7.09 19.24
C GLU A 964 -8.89 7.85 17.98
N LEU A 965 -8.18 7.70 16.86
CA LEU A 965 -8.52 8.32 15.57
C LEU A 965 -9.82 7.78 14.93
N LEU A 966 -10.35 6.65 15.39
CA LEU A 966 -11.74 6.22 15.11
C LEU A 966 -12.75 7.20 15.70
N TYR A 967 -12.43 7.78 16.85
CA TYR A 967 -13.30 8.62 17.67
C TYR A 967 -13.11 10.12 17.42
N GLN A 968 -12.09 10.51 16.62
CA GLN A 968 -12.03 11.86 16.04
C GLN A 968 -13.09 12.04 14.96
N ARG A 969 -13.86 13.12 15.12
CA ARG A 969 -14.93 13.60 14.25
C ARG A 969 -14.42 14.55 13.17
N ASP A 970 -15.23 14.76 12.14
CA ASP A 970 -14.85 15.56 10.96
C ASP A 970 -14.62 17.05 11.29
N ASP A 971 -15.23 17.55 12.36
CA ASP A 971 -15.02 18.90 12.90
C ASP A 971 -13.74 19.02 13.77
N GLY A 972 -12.99 17.94 13.95
CA GLY A 972 -11.76 17.87 14.75
C GLY A 972 -11.96 17.49 16.21
N SER A 973 -13.20 17.36 16.68
CA SER A 973 -13.52 17.00 18.07
C SER A 973 -13.44 15.49 18.33
N PHE A 974 -13.45 15.09 19.60
CA PHE A 974 -13.57 13.70 20.04
C PHE A 974 -14.91 13.48 20.77
N SER A 975 -15.51 12.30 20.55
CA SER A 975 -16.69 11.82 21.28
C SER A 975 -16.61 10.30 21.48
N ALA A 976 -17.45 9.72 22.35
CA ALA A 976 -17.39 8.29 22.67
C ALA A 976 -17.50 7.38 21.44
N PHE A 977 -18.32 7.74 20.44
CA PHE A 977 -18.57 6.95 19.24
C PHE A 977 -18.23 7.68 17.92
N GLY A 978 -17.44 8.75 18.00
CA GLY A 978 -17.01 9.53 16.83
C GLY A 978 -18.19 10.16 16.07
N ASN A 979 -18.19 10.04 14.74
CA ASN A 979 -19.25 10.62 13.89
C ASN A 979 -20.67 10.04 14.13
N ASN A 980 -20.82 8.96 14.90
CA ASN A 980 -22.14 8.42 15.28
C ASN A 980 -22.85 9.26 16.35
N ASP A 981 -22.12 10.07 17.13
CA ASP A 981 -22.70 11.01 18.09
C ASP A 981 -23.25 12.27 17.39
N PRO A 982 -24.21 13.00 17.98
CA PRO A 982 -24.67 14.27 17.41
C PRO A 982 -23.64 15.42 17.56
N SER A 983 -22.72 15.33 18.53
CA SER A 983 -21.72 16.38 18.82
C SER A 983 -20.46 15.80 19.47
N GLY A 984 -19.33 16.48 19.28
CA GLY A 984 -18.11 16.28 20.07
C GLY A 984 -18.27 16.72 21.52
N SER A 985 -17.39 16.24 22.41
CA SER A 985 -17.28 16.69 23.80
C SER A 985 -16.07 17.61 24.00
N THR A 986 -16.26 18.76 24.66
CA THR A 986 -15.14 19.65 25.02
C THR A 986 -14.30 19.09 26.16
N TRP A 987 -14.90 18.34 27.09
CA TRP A 987 -14.13 17.62 28.10
C TRP A 987 -13.22 16.55 27.46
N LEU A 988 -13.79 15.65 26.64
CA LEU A 988 -13.02 14.54 26.03
C LEU A 988 -11.97 15.07 25.05
N SER A 989 -12.33 16.06 24.22
CA SER A 989 -11.39 16.68 23.28
C SER A 989 -10.19 17.31 24.00
N ALA A 990 -10.40 17.95 25.15
CA ALA A 990 -9.30 18.51 25.95
C ALA A 990 -8.46 17.42 26.64
N PHE A 991 -9.10 16.36 27.15
CA PHE A 991 -8.42 15.21 27.75
C PHE A 991 -7.53 14.46 26.72
N VAL A 992 -8.05 14.19 25.52
CA VAL A 992 -7.29 13.59 24.41
C VAL A 992 -6.13 14.49 23.99
N LEU A 993 -6.39 15.79 23.78
CA LEU A 993 -5.37 16.78 23.44
C LEU A 993 -4.23 16.80 24.49
N ARG A 994 -4.58 16.82 25.79
CA ARG A 994 -3.60 16.77 26.88
C ARG A 994 -2.74 15.51 26.82
N CYS A 995 -3.37 14.34 26.68
CA CYS A 995 -2.65 13.06 26.66
C CYS A 995 -1.75 12.91 25.43
N PHE A 996 -2.18 13.37 24.25
CA PHE A 996 -1.33 13.34 23.06
C PHE A 996 -0.13 14.29 23.20
N LEU A 997 -0.32 15.49 23.77
CA LEU A 997 0.77 16.42 24.07
C LEU A 997 1.75 15.89 25.12
N GLU A 998 1.30 15.05 26.05
CA GLU A 998 2.15 14.37 27.03
C GLU A 998 2.83 13.11 26.45
N ALA A 999 2.28 12.51 25.39
CA ALA A 999 2.83 11.33 24.69
C ALA A 999 3.79 11.67 23.53
N ASP A 1000 3.67 12.86 22.95
CA ASP A 1000 4.47 13.44 21.86
C ASP A 1000 6.01 13.42 22.05
N PRO A 1001 6.58 13.43 23.28
CA PRO A 1001 8.02 13.18 23.48
C PRO A 1001 8.45 11.72 23.25
N TYR A 1002 7.51 10.79 23.09
CA TYR A 1002 7.74 9.34 23.08
C TYR A 1002 7.25 8.65 21.79
N ILE A 1003 6.12 9.08 21.23
CA ILE A 1003 5.56 8.55 19.98
C ILE A 1003 5.24 9.68 18.99
N ASP A 1004 5.24 9.35 17.70
CA ASP A 1004 4.80 10.28 16.66
C ASP A 1004 3.31 10.58 16.78
N ILE A 1005 2.95 11.85 16.83
CA ILE A 1005 1.57 12.35 16.81
C ILE A 1005 1.43 13.32 15.63
N ASP A 1006 0.39 13.16 14.82
CA ASP A 1006 0.10 14.07 13.71
C ASP A 1006 -0.24 15.49 14.21
N PRO A 1007 0.53 16.54 13.86
CA PRO A 1007 0.25 17.91 14.30
C PRO A 1007 -1.11 18.45 13.81
N ASN A 1008 -1.64 17.92 12.70
CA ASN A 1008 -2.94 18.32 12.17
C ASN A 1008 -4.08 17.81 13.07
N VAL A 1009 -3.96 16.60 13.62
CA VAL A 1009 -4.91 16.05 14.60
C VAL A 1009 -4.99 16.97 15.82
N LEU A 1010 -3.84 17.38 16.37
CA LEU A 1010 -3.74 18.32 17.49
C LEU A 1010 -4.34 19.70 17.13
N HIS A 1011 -3.99 20.24 15.95
CA HIS A 1011 -4.43 21.56 15.52
C HIS A 1011 -5.93 21.65 15.28
N ARG A 1012 -6.55 20.62 14.66
CA ARG A 1012 -8.00 20.51 14.48
C ARG A 1012 -8.71 20.58 15.84
N THR A 1013 -8.31 19.74 16.80
CA THR A 1013 -8.92 19.66 18.13
C THR A 1013 -8.73 20.93 18.96
N TYR A 1014 -7.54 21.54 18.94
CA TYR A 1014 -7.30 22.84 19.58
C TYR A 1014 -8.20 23.94 19.00
N THR A 1015 -8.34 24.01 17.68
CA THR A 1015 -9.14 25.04 17.00
C THR A 1015 -10.63 24.88 17.33
N TRP A 1016 -11.13 23.63 17.33
CA TRP A 1016 -12.50 23.32 17.73
C TRP A 1016 -12.78 23.67 19.20
N LEU A 1017 -11.86 23.32 20.12
CA LEU A 1017 -11.97 23.69 21.54
C LEU A 1017 -12.06 25.21 21.72
N LYS A 1018 -11.19 25.98 21.05
CA LYS A 1018 -11.20 27.44 21.13
C LYS A 1018 -12.49 28.05 20.57
N GLY A 1019 -13.11 27.42 19.57
CA GLY A 1019 -14.45 27.80 19.06
C GLY A 1019 -15.59 27.66 20.08
N HIS A 1020 -15.38 26.94 21.18
CA HIS A 1020 -16.36 26.73 22.26
C HIS A 1020 -16.08 27.57 23.52
N GLN A 1021 -15.21 28.56 23.44
CA GLN A 1021 -14.98 29.56 24.49
C GLN A 1021 -16.00 30.71 24.38
N LYS A 1022 -16.64 31.08 25.50
CA LYS A 1022 -17.51 32.27 25.60
C LYS A 1022 -16.69 33.55 25.80
N SER A 1023 -17.29 34.71 25.53
CA SER A 1023 -16.66 36.04 25.69
C SER A 1023 -16.33 36.45 27.14
N ASN A 1024 -16.76 35.67 28.14
CA ASN A 1024 -16.36 35.80 29.54
C ASN A 1024 -15.21 34.84 29.93
N GLY A 1025 -14.62 34.11 28.98
CA GLY A 1025 -13.57 33.11 29.22
C GLY A 1025 -14.07 31.73 29.66
N GLU A 1026 -15.38 31.54 29.83
CA GLU A 1026 -15.99 30.28 30.24
C GLU A 1026 -16.12 29.29 29.05
N PHE A 1027 -15.78 28.02 29.24
CA PHE A 1027 -16.07 26.94 28.29
C PHE A 1027 -17.38 26.21 28.64
N TRP A 1028 -18.06 25.69 27.62
CA TRP A 1028 -19.27 24.88 27.76
C TRP A 1028 -19.12 23.51 27.11
N GLU A 1029 -20.01 22.57 27.46
CA GLU A 1029 -20.00 21.19 26.97
C GLU A 1029 -21.18 20.95 26.01
N PRO A 1030 -20.96 20.92 24.68
CA PRO A 1030 -21.99 20.54 23.70
C PRO A 1030 -22.21 19.02 23.61
N GLY A 1031 -21.24 18.22 24.05
CA GLY A 1031 -21.26 16.77 23.88
C GLY A 1031 -21.90 16.00 25.03
N ARG A 1032 -22.06 14.70 24.83
CA ARG A 1032 -22.36 13.75 25.90
C ARG A 1032 -21.12 12.90 26.18
N VAL A 1033 -20.58 13.03 27.40
CA VAL A 1033 -19.70 12.00 27.97
C VAL A 1033 -20.56 10.88 28.55
N ILE A 1034 -20.20 9.62 28.29
CA ILE A 1034 -20.97 8.43 28.68
C ILE A 1034 -20.53 7.94 30.06
N HIS A 1035 -19.24 7.79 30.26
CA HIS A 1035 -18.63 7.56 31.57
C HIS A 1035 -18.49 8.91 32.30
N SER A 1036 -19.56 9.38 32.95
CA SER A 1036 -19.50 10.60 33.76
C SER A 1036 -18.47 10.55 34.91
N GLU A 1037 -18.02 9.35 35.25
CA GLU A 1037 -16.89 9.06 36.15
C GLU A 1037 -15.53 9.57 35.62
N LEU A 1038 -15.46 9.97 34.35
CA LEU A 1038 -14.31 10.64 33.72
C LEU A 1038 -14.30 12.16 33.97
N GLN A 1039 -15.47 12.82 33.95
CA GLN A 1039 -15.59 14.27 34.16
C GLN A 1039 -15.39 14.68 35.64
N GLY A 1040 -15.36 13.70 36.54
CA GLY A 1040 -15.65 13.88 37.96
C GLY A 1040 -17.13 14.22 38.19
N SER A 1041 -17.57 14.15 39.44
CA SER A 1041 -19.01 14.12 39.78
C SER A 1041 -19.73 15.47 39.69
N ASN A 1042 -19.05 16.58 39.41
CA ASN A 1042 -19.64 17.93 39.48
C ASN A 1042 -19.55 18.69 38.14
N LYS A 1043 -20.71 18.92 37.51
CA LYS A 1043 -20.85 19.46 36.14
C LYS A 1043 -20.82 21.00 36.09
N SER A 1044 -19.96 21.63 36.88
CA SER A 1044 -19.82 23.09 36.89
C SER A 1044 -19.03 23.58 35.67
N PRO A 1045 -19.49 24.62 34.93
CA PRO A 1045 -18.72 25.23 33.84
C PRO A 1045 -17.36 25.79 34.30
N VAL A 1046 -17.26 26.14 35.59
CA VAL A 1046 -16.01 26.59 36.22
C VAL A 1046 -14.98 25.45 36.26
N THR A 1047 -15.40 24.25 36.66
CA THR A 1047 -14.57 23.05 36.72
C THR A 1047 -14.13 22.59 35.33
N LEU A 1048 -15.05 22.63 34.35
CA LEU A 1048 -14.73 22.38 32.94
C LEU A 1048 -13.71 23.39 32.39
N THR A 1049 -13.89 24.68 32.69
CA THR A 1049 -12.97 25.74 32.28
C THR A 1049 -11.57 25.55 32.88
N ALA A 1050 -11.47 25.19 34.16
CA ALA A 1050 -10.19 24.87 34.81
C ALA A 1050 -9.49 23.68 34.12
N TYR A 1051 -10.22 22.60 33.85
CA TYR A 1051 -9.68 21.41 33.18
C TYR A 1051 -9.18 21.72 31.75
N ILE A 1052 -9.97 22.44 30.95
CA ILE A 1052 -9.61 22.83 29.58
C ILE A 1052 -8.40 23.76 29.59
N VAL A 1053 -8.35 24.78 30.47
CA VAL A 1053 -7.18 25.68 30.59
C VAL A 1053 -5.90 24.89 30.87
N THR A 1054 -5.88 23.95 31.82
CA THR A 1054 -4.67 23.14 32.08
C THR A 1054 -4.24 22.28 30.90
N SER A 1055 -5.19 21.82 30.09
CA SER A 1055 -4.93 21.03 28.88
C SER A 1055 -4.36 21.88 27.74
N LEU A 1056 -4.89 23.10 27.55
CA LEU A 1056 -4.43 24.05 26.52
C LEU A 1056 -3.01 24.58 26.79
N LEU A 1057 -2.54 24.60 28.04
CA LEU A 1057 -1.16 25.02 28.36
C LEU A 1057 -0.09 24.15 27.69
N GLY A 1058 -0.33 22.86 27.50
CA GLY A 1058 0.60 21.96 26.81
C GLY A 1058 0.79 22.32 25.33
N TYR A 1059 -0.24 22.87 24.68
CA TYR A 1059 -0.21 23.22 23.26
C TYR A 1059 0.73 24.41 22.96
N LYS A 1060 1.24 25.10 24.00
CA LYS A 1060 2.25 26.17 23.86
C LYS A 1060 3.56 25.72 23.19
N LYS A 1061 3.85 24.41 23.13
CA LYS A 1061 4.92 23.84 22.31
C LYS A 1061 4.73 24.15 20.80
N TYR A 1062 3.49 24.06 20.33
CA TYR A 1062 3.10 24.22 18.92
C TYR A 1062 2.71 25.65 18.57
N GLN A 1063 2.07 26.37 19.50
CA GLN A 1063 1.71 27.78 19.33
C GLN A 1063 2.13 28.58 20.58
N PRO A 1064 3.31 29.24 20.59
CA PRO A 1064 3.79 29.96 21.79
C PRO A 1064 2.84 31.07 22.29
N ASN A 1065 2.12 31.72 21.37
CA ASN A 1065 1.24 32.85 21.66
C ASN A 1065 -0.21 32.43 21.97
N ILE A 1066 -0.43 31.27 22.63
CA ILE A 1066 -1.77 30.90 23.09
C ILE A 1066 -2.17 31.80 24.27
N ASP A 1067 -3.17 32.63 24.01
CA ASP A 1067 -3.88 33.37 25.04
C ASP A 1067 -4.93 32.47 25.74
N VAL A 1068 -4.90 32.48 27.07
CA VAL A 1068 -5.89 31.88 27.99
C VAL A 1068 -6.31 32.88 29.07
N GLN A 1069 -5.93 34.15 28.95
CA GLN A 1069 -6.03 35.14 30.02
C GLN A 1069 -7.48 35.43 30.40
N ASP A 1070 -8.42 35.43 29.46
CA ASP A 1070 -9.85 35.56 29.74
C ASP A 1070 -10.34 34.43 30.65
N SER A 1071 -9.99 33.19 30.35
CA SER A 1071 -10.34 32.03 31.17
C SER A 1071 -9.63 32.02 32.53
N VAL A 1072 -8.38 32.47 32.61
CA VAL A 1072 -7.69 32.64 33.92
C VAL A 1072 -8.40 33.72 34.76
N THR A 1073 -8.77 34.85 34.14
CA THR A 1073 -9.48 35.95 34.81
C THR A 1073 -10.87 35.51 35.28
N PHE A 1074 -11.56 34.66 34.53
CA PHE A 1074 -12.80 34.00 34.95
C PHE A 1074 -12.60 33.09 36.17
N LEU A 1075 -11.61 32.19 36.15
CA LEU A 1075 -11.33 31.30 37.29
C LEU A 1075 -10.91 32.08 38.55
N GLU A 1076 -10.13 33.15 38.38
CA GLU A 1076 -9.77 34.05 39.47
C GLU A 1076 -10.98 34.84 40.03
N SER A 1077 -11.99 35.16 39.21
CA SER A 1077 -13.18 35.87 39.67
C SER A 1077 -14.12 34.92 40.42
N GLU A 1078 -14.35 33.70 39.92
CA GLU A 1078 -15.16 32.69 40.59
C GLU A 1078 -14.51 32.21 41.90
N PHE A 1079 -13.18 32.07 41.97
CA PHE A 1079 -12.48 31.81 43.23
C PHE A 1079 -12.79 32.89 44.29
N SER A 1080 -12.71 34.17 43.93
CA SER A 1080 -13.04 35.28 44.84
C SER A 1080 -14.54 35.46 45.13
N ARG A 1081 -15.43 34.71 44.47
CA ARG A 1081 -16.86 34.61 44.85
C ARG A 1081 -17.13 33.57 45.94
N GLY A 1082 -16.13 32.73 46.26
CA GLY A 1082 -16.20 31.68 47.28
C GLY A 1082 -16.69 30.34 46.70
N ILE A 1083 -15.93 29.28 46.96
CA ILE A 1083 -16.18 27.93 46.44
C ILE A 1083 -16.38 26.98 47.62
N SER A 1084 -17.56 26.36 47.71
CA SER A 1084 -17.93 25.41 48.77
C SER A 1084 -17.69 23.94 48.41
N ASP A 1085 -17.38 23.63 47.15
CA ASP A 1085 -17.09 22.28 46.68
C ASP A 1085 -15.58 22.02 46.61
N ASN A 1086 -15.12 21.03 47.39
CA ASN A 1086 -13.72 20.61 47.44
C ASN A 1086 -13.17 20.17 46.07
N TYR A 1087 -14.00 19.60 45.19
CA TYR A 1087 -13.58 19.18 43.85
C TYR A 1087 -13.32 20.37 42.93
N THR A 1088 -14.29 21.29 42.82
CA THR A 1088 -14.13 22.55 42.07
C THR A 1088 -12.97 23.39 42.60
N LEU A 1089 -12.78 23.46 43.93
CA LEU A 1089 -11.64 24.15 44.55
C LEU A 1089 -10.30 23.50 44.20
N ALA A 1090 -10.21 22.16 44.20
CA ALA A 1090 -8.97 21.45 43.87
C ALA A 1090 -8.53 21.67 42.42
N LEU A 1091 -9.46 21.61 41.45
CA LEU A 1091 -9.12 21.85 40.03
C LEU A 1091 -8.76 23.32 39.78
N ILE A 1092 -9.43 24.28 40.43
CA ILE A 1092 -9.03 25.69 40.35
C ILE A 1092 -7.64 25.90 40.96
N THR A 1093 -7.37 25.32 42.13
CA THR A 1093 -6.04 25.41 42.78
C THR A 1093 -4.95 24.88 41.86
N TYR A 1094 -5.17 23.73 41.23
CA TYR A 1094 -4.24 23.14 40.26
C TYR A 1094 -4.08 24.01 39.00
N ALA A 1095 -5.17 24.56 38.45
CA ALA A 1095 -5.14 25.42 37.26
C ALA A 1095 -4.42 26.75 37.53
N LEU A 1096 -4.74 27.42 38.64
CA LEU A 1096 -4.08 28.65 39.07
C LEU A 1096 -2.60 28.41 39.37
N SER A 1097 -2.24 27.28 39.98
CA SER A 1097 -0.84 26.87 40.18
C SER A 1097 -0.12 26.65 38.84
N SER A 1098 -0.78 26.00 37.87
CA SER A 1098 -0.23 25.72 36.54
C SER A 1098 0.06 26.98 35.72
N VAL A 1099 -0.79 28.01 35.82
CA VAL A 1099 -0.55 29.33 35.19
C VAL A 1099 0.31 30.27 36.03
N LYS A 1100 0.66 29.89 37.27
CA LYS A 1100 1.38 30.72 38.27
C LYS A 1100 0.63 32.03 38.61
N SER A 1101 -0.69 31.94 38.75
CA SER A 1101 -1.55 33.05 39.19
C SER A 1101 -1.17 33.53 40.60
N PRO A 1102 -1.28 34.84 40.90
CA PRO A 1102 -1.07 35.36 42.24
C PRO A 1102 -2.00 34.74 43.30
N LYS A 1103 -3.18 34.25 42.91
CA LYS A 1103 -4.17 33.63 43.83
C LYS A 1103 -3.89 32.15 44.11
N ALA A 1104 -2.96 31.51 43.40
CA ALA A 1104 -2.71 30.07 43.51
C ALA A 1104 -2.35 29.62 44.95
N LYS A 1105 -1.61 30.43 45.70
CA LYS A 1105 -1.23 30.13 47.09
C LYS A 1105 -2.40 30.29 48.07
N GLU A 1106 -3.25 31.29 47.85
CA GLU A 1106 -4.47 31.50 48.64
C GLU A 1106 -5.44 30.32 48.47
N ALA A 1107 -5.61 29.86 47.23
CA ALA A 1107 -6.44 28.69 46.90
C ALA A 1107 -5.90 27.38 47.51
N LEU A 1108 -4.58 27.17 47.52
CA LEU A 1108 -3.96 25.97 48.11
C LEU A 1108 -4.05 25.96 49.64
N ASN A 1109 -3.88 27.11 50.30
CA ASN A 1109 -4.10 27.22 51.75
C ASN A 1109 -5.55 26.84 52.10
N LEU A 1110 -6.54 27.41 51.41
CA LEU A 1110 -7.96 27.12 51.64
C LEU A 1110 -8.31 25.64 51.41
N LEU A 1111 -7.76 25.03 50.35
CA LEU A 1111 -7.91 23.60 50.10
C LEU A 1111 -7.29 22.75 51.22
N THR A 1112 -6.17 23.18 51.79
CA THR A 1112 -5.49 22.50 52.92
C THR A 1112 -6.31 22.61 54.21
N GLU A 1113 -6.97 23.75 54.46
CA GLU A 1113 -7.88 23.94 55.60
C GLU A 1113 -9.14 23.04 55.52
N HIS A 1114 -9.57 22.68 54.32
CA HIS A 1114 -10.70 21.77 54.06
C HIS A 1114 -10.35 20.26 54.20
N ALA A 1115 -9.13 19.91 54.60
CA ALA A 1115 -8.65 18.53 54.62
C ALA A 1115 -8.93 17.78 55.94
N GLU A 1116 -9.32 16.51 55.83
CA GLU A 1116 -9.40 15.58 56.96
C GLU A 1116 -8.03 14.93 57.23
N GLN A 1117 -7.75 14.61 58.50
CA GLN A 1117 -6.51 13.98 58.95
C GLN A 1117 -6.79 12.76 59.83
N GLU A 1118 -6.30 11.59 59.43
CA GLU A 1118 -6.41 10.34 60.19
C GLU A 1118 -5.09 9.58 60.16
N GLY A 1119 -4.58 9.14 61.30
CA GLY A 1119 -3.45 8.20 61.38
C GLY A 1119 -2.13 8.64 60.70
N GLY A 1120 -1.92 9.96 60.48
CA GLY A 1120 -0.76 10.48 59.75
C GLY A 1120 -0.92 10.52 58.23
N MET A 1121 -2.15 10.34 57.74
CA MET A 1121 -2.60 10.55 56.36
C MET A 1121 -3.46 11.82 56.28
N GLN A 1122 -3.55 12.42 55.09
CA GLN A 1122 -4.40 13.58 54.82
C GLN A 1122 -5.21 13.34 53.54
N PHE A 1123 -6.50 13.68 53.57
CA PHE A 1123 -7.45 13.45 52.48
C PHE A 1123 -8.63 14.41 52.55
N TRP A 1124 -9.59 14.27 51.63
CA TRP A 1124 -10.79 15.09 51.56
C TRP A 1124 -12.02 14.20 51.40
N VAL A 1125 -13.17 14.65 51.93
CA VAL A 1125 -14.44 13.93 51.81
C VAL A 1125 -15.49 14.86 51.22
N SER A 1126 -16.10 14.42 50.12
CA SER A 1126 -17.19 15.10 49.43
C SER A 1126 -18.52 14.99 50.19
N SER A 1127 -19.32 16.06 50.20
CA SER A 1127 -20.42 16.28 51.16
C SER A 1127 -21.75 15.54 50.90
N VAL A 1128 -21.84 14.66 49.89
CA VAL A 1128 -23.07 13.95 49.54
C VAL A 1128 -23.30 12.74 50.47
N SER A 1129 -24.39 12.77 51.24
CA SER A 1129 -24.77 11.77 52.23
C SER A 1129 -25.58 10.61 51.65
N THR A 1130 -24.89 9.65 51.01
CA THR A 1130 -25.46 8.33 50.68
C THR A 1130 -24.56 7.20 51.21
N LEU A 1131 -25.19 6.10 51.63
CA LEU A 1131 -24.48 4.89 52.06
C LEU A 1131 -23.86 4.20 50.84
N SER A 1132 -22.56 4.44 50.63
CA SER A 1132 -21.77 3.65 49.69
C SER A 1132 -21.46 2.29 50.34
N GLU A 1133 -22.02 1.21 49.79
CA GLU A 1133 -21.64 -0.16 50.14
C GLU A 1133 -20.29 -0.59 49.52
N SER A 1134 -19.58 0.33 48.84
CA SER A 1134 -18.24 0.08 48.32
C SER A 1134 -17.18 0.11 49.42
N TRP A 1135 -16.18 -0.77 49.27
CA TRP A 1135 -15.02 -0.87 50.14
C TRP A 1135 -13.91 0.14 49.79
N GLN A 1136 -13.97 0.79 48.62
CA GLN A 1136 -13.08 1.88 48.23
C GLN A 1136 -13.68 3.24 48.60
N PRO A 1137 -12.86 4.26 48.92
CA PRO A 1137 -13.33 5.64 48.95
C PRO A 1137 -13.83 6.06 47.56
N ARG A 1138 -14.69 7.08 47.48
CA ARG A 1138 -15.27 7.52 46.21
C ARG A 1138 -14.17 8.09 45.32
N SER A 1139 -14.29 7.87 44.01
CA SER A 1139 -13.33 8.35 43.02
C SER A 1139 -13.03 9.85 43.13
N LEU A 1140 -14.06 10.66 43.42
CA LEU A 1140 -13.92 12.11 43.61
C LEU A 1140 -12.97 12.48 44.76
N ASP A 1141 -13.03 11.74 45.86
CA ASP A 1141 -12.18 11.95 47.04
C ASP A 1141 -10.70 11.61 46.72
N ILE A 1142 -10.48 10.66 45.79
CA ILE A 1142 -9.15 10.31 45.26
C ILE A 1142 -8.63 11.38 44.29
N GLU A 1143 -9.47 11.87 43.38
CA GLU A 1143 -9.10 12.91 42.41
C GLU A 1143 -8.79 14.25 43.09
N VAL A 1144 -9.54 14.66 44.12
CA VAL A 1144 -9.24 15.83 44.95
C VAL A 1144 -7.85 15.73 45.57
N ALA A 1145 -7.54 14.59 46.22
CA ALA A 1145 -6.23 14.37 46.84
C ALA A 1145 -5.09 14.38 45.80
N ALA A 1146 -5.34 13.89 44.59
CA ALA A 1146 -4.35 13.90 43.51
C ALA A 1146 -4.06 15.31 42.97
N TYR A 1147 -5.09 16.14 42.74
CA TYR A 1147 -4.88 17.55 42.36
C TYR A 1147 -4.28 18.39 43.50
N ALA A 1148 -4.61 18.10 44.76
CA ALA A 1148 -3.95 18.73 45.91
C ALA A 1148 -2.44 18.39 45.92
N LEU A 1149 -2.07 17.12 45.75
CA LEU A 1149 -0.67 16.69 45.68
C LEU A 1149 0.09 17.34 44.51
N LEU A 1150 -0.54 17.42 43.32
CA LEU A 1150 0.01 18.16 42.17
C LEU A 1150 0.17 19.65 42.44
N SER A 1151 -0.76 20.26 43.19
CA SER A 1151 -0.70 21.69 43.56
C SER A 1151 0.45 21.97 44.54
N HIS A 1152 0.62 21.14 45.58
CA HIS A 1152 1.80 21.23 46.46
C HIS A 1152 3.11 20.99 45.71
N PHE A 1153 3.15 20.09 44.71
CA PHE A 1153 4.31 19.90 43.83
C PHE A 1153 4.62 21.16 43.01
N LEU A 1154 3.63 21.74 42.31
CA LEU A 1154 3.79 22.95 41.51
C LEU A 1154 4.18 24.20 42.35
N GLN A 1155 3.79 24.24 43.63
CA GLN A 1155 4.17 25.30 44.57
C GLN A 1155 5.38 24.93 45.45
N PHE A 1156 6.07 23.82 45.17
CA PHE A 1156 7.27 23.32 45.86
C PHE A 1156 7.12 22.98 47.36
N GLN A 1157 5.88 22.81 47.85
CA GLN A 1157 5.55 22.43 49.24
C GLN A 1157 5.65 20.90 49.48
N ILE A 1158 6.82 20.32 49.19
CA ILE A 1158 7.02 18.86 49.16
C ILE A 1158 6.69 18.17 50.49
N SER A 1159 7.04 18.77 51.63
CA SER A 1159 6.80 18.19 52.96
C SER A 1159 5.31 18.00 53.29
N GLU A 1160 4.47 18.91 52.83
CA GLU A 1160 3.01 18.89 53.05
C GLU A 1160 2.30 17.89 52.11
N GLY A 1161 2.93 17.53 50.99
CA GLY A 1161 2.45 16.47 50.10
C GLY A 1161 2.61 15.04 50.65
N ILE A 1162 3.47 14.81 51.64
CA ILE A 1162 3.80 13.44 52.12
C ILE A 1162 2.59 12.71 52.75
N PRO A 1163 1.77 13.33 53.64
CA PRO A 1163 0.57 12.69 54.18
C PRO A 1163 -0.48 12.35 53.11
N ILE A 1164 -0.58 13.17 52.06
CA ILE A 1164 -1.49 12.97 50.91
C ILE A 1164 -1.00 11.79 50.05
N MET A 1165 0.30 11.76 49.73
CA MET A 1165 0.95 10.67 49.00
C MET A 1165 0.80 9.33 49.73
N ARG A 1166 0.96 9.30 51.07
CA ARG A 1166 0.73 8.11 51.90
C ARG A 1166 -0.71 7.60 51.80
N TRP A 1167 -1.70 8.50 51.78
CA TRP A 1167 -3.11 8.13 51.59
C TRP A 1167 -3.37 7.57 50.19
N LEU A 1168 -2.96 8.28 49.13
CA LEU A 1168 -3.09 7.83 47.74
C LEU A 1168 -2.40 6.48 47.48
N SER A 1169 -1.24 6.23 48.09
CA SER A 1169 -0.56 4.93 47.98
C SER A 1169 -1.32 3.77 48.64
N ARG A 1170 -2.33 4.04 49.48
CA ARG A 1170 -3.17 3.04 50.14
C ARG A 1170 -4.43 2.67 49.34
N GLN A 1171 -4.95 3.58 48.51
CA GLN A 1171 -6.23 3.39 47.80
C GLN A 1171 -6.16 2.60 46.48
N ARG A 1172 -5.02 1.96 46.20
CA ARG A 1172 -4.82 1.24 44.92
C ARG A 1172 -5.43 -0.16 44.90
N ASN A 1173 -5.93 -0.53 43.74
CA ASN A 1173 -6.39 -1.88 43.40
C ASN A 1173 -5.20 -2.82 43.05
N SER A 1174 -5.48 -4.11 42.93
CA SER A 1174 -4.48 -5.17 42.64
C SER A 1174 -3.70 -4.97 41.34
N LEU A 1175 -4.28 -4.27 40.38
CA LEU A 1175 -3.65 -3.95 39.09
C LEU A 1175 -2.75 -2.70 39.17
N GLY A 1176 -2.73 -2.00 40.32
CA GLY A 1176 -1.96 -0.78 40.56
C GLY A 1176 -2.66 0.52 40.13
N GLY A 1177 -3.95 0.46 39.78
CA GLY A 1177 -4.82 1.62 39.52
C GLY A 1177 -5.68 1.98 40.74
N PHE A 1178 -6.74 2.78 40.56
CA PHE A 1178 -7.62 3.29 41.61
C PHE A 1178 -9.09 2.84 41.41
N ALA A 1179 -10.10 3.69 41.64
CA ALA A 1179 -11.52 3.32 41.62
C ALA A 1179 -12.24 3.65 40.30
N SER A 1180 -11.79 4.70 39.60
CA SER A 1180 -12.23 5.09 38.26
C SER A 1180 -11.02 5.09 37.30
N THR A 1181 -11.21 5.70 36.14
CA THR A 1181 -10.15 6.11 35.24
C THR A 1181 -9.51 7.42 35.66
N GLN A 1182 -10.31 8.46 35.87
CA GLN A 1182 -9.81 9.83 35.99
C GLN A 1182 -8.97 9.99 37.25
N ASP A 1183 -9.44 9.44 38.38
CA ASP A 1183 -8.64 9.34 39.60
C ASP A 1183 -7.35 8.53 39.39
N THR A 1184 -7.38 7.42 38.64
CA THR A 1184 -6.20 6.61 38.31
C THR A 1184 -5.19 7.43 37.51
N ILE A 1185 -5.64 8.18 36.50
CA ILE A 1185 -4.79 9.00 35.63
C ILE A 1185 -4.17 10.16 36.42
N VAL A 1186 -4.98 10.93 37.15
CA VAL A 1186 -4.50 12.09 37.91
C VAL A 1186 -3.65 11.64 39.10
N ALA A 1187 -4.01 10.57 39.81
CA ALA A 1187 -3.22 10.04 40.93
C ALA A 1187 -1.91 9.38 40.47
N LEU A 1188 -1.89 8.64 39.34
CA LEU A 1188 -0.63 8.13 38.79
C LEU A 1188 0.30 9.27 38.37
N LYS A 1189 -0.22 10.34 37.74
CA LYS A 1189 0.55 11.55 37.42
C LYS A 1189 1.08 12.26 38.68
N ALA A 1190 0.21 12.47 39.68
CA ALA A 1190 0.58 13.09 40.95
C ALA A 1190 1.67 12.29 41.67
N LEU A 1191 1.53 10.96 41.70
CA LEU A 1191 2.51 10.06 42.28
C LEU A 1191 3.81 9.97 41.46
N SER A 1192 3.78 10.04 40.13
CA SER A 1192 5.00 10.03 39.31
C SER A 1192 5.81 11.32 39.47
N GLU A 1193 5.16 12.48 39.38
CA GLU A 1193 5.82 13.79 39.55
C GLU A 1193 6.36 13.97 40.97
N PHE A 1194 5.58 13.60 42.00
CA PHE A 1194 6.01 13.70 43.39
C PHE A 1194 7.09 12.66 43.77
N ALA A 1195 6.88 11.37 43.44
CA ALA A 1195 7.85 10.33 43.77
C ALA A 1195 9.17 10.49 42.99
N ALA A 1196 9.18 11.13 41.81
CA ALA A 1196 10.41 11.47 41.09
C ALA A 1196 11.40 12.24 41.97
N LEU A 1197 10.91 13.17 42.83
CA LEU A 1197 11.73 13.97 43.74
C LEU A 1197 12.23 13.21 44.98
N MET A 1198 11.61 12.08 45.34
CA MET A 1198 12.01 11.30 46.52
C MET A 1198 13.28 10.49 46.25
N ASN A 1199 14.34 10.71 47.04
CA ASN A 1199 15.61 10.00 46.89
C ASN A 1199 15.67 8.74 47.77
N THR A 1200 16.01 7.58 47.21
CA THR A 1200 16.00 6.27 47.87
C THR A 1200 17.31 5.52 47.57
N GLU A 1201 18.33 5.76 48.39
CA GLU A 1201 19.72 5.38 48.07
C GLU A 1201 20.04 3.90 48.29
N ARG A 1202 19.44 3.24 49.30
CA ARG A 1202 19.52 1.78 49.49
C ARG A 1202 18.21 1.20 50.05
N THR A 1203 17.80 0.06 49.49
CA THR A 1203 16.67 -0.76 49.94
C THR A 1203 17.19 -2.14 50.32
N ASN A 1204 16.82 -2.64 51.49
CA ASN A 1204 17.04 -4.04 51.91
C ASN A 1204 16.01 -4.41 52.99
N VAL A 1205 14.94 -5.11 52.61
CA VAL A 1205 13.78 -5.38 53.45
C VAL A 1205 13.34 -6.84 53.28
N GLN A 1206 13.10 -7.54 54.38
CA GLN A 1206 12.50 -8.88 54.37
C GLN A 1206 11.05 -8.80 54.86
N VAL A 1207 10.10 -9.26 54.05
CA VAL A 1207 8.69 -9.37 54.41
C VAL A 1207 8.37 -10.85 54.60
N THR A 1208 7.70 -11.21 55.71
CA THR A 1208 7.24 -12.58 55.98
C THR A 1208 5.74 -12.56 56.23
N VAL A 1209 5.00 -13.40 55.50
CA VAL A 1209 3.54 -13.51 55.59
C VAL A 1209 3.19 -14.83 56.29
N LEU A 1210 2.29 -14.74 57.28
CA LEU A 1210 1.83 -15.84 58.11
C LEU A 1210 0.33 -16.05 57.88
N GLN A 1211 -0.06 -17.22 57.40
CA GLN A 1211 -1.46 -17.62 57.22
C GLN A 1211 -1.86 -18.55 58.39
N PRO A 1212 -3.01 -18.36 59.06
CA PRO A 1212 -3.42 -19.20 60.20
C PRO A 1212 -3.59 -20.70 59.88
N SER A 1213 -3.76 -21.04 58.60
CA SER A 1213 -4.11 -22.38 58.11
C SER A 1213 -2.97 -23.11 57.36
N SER A 1214 -1.80 -22.49 57.18
CA SER A 1214 -0.69 -23.09 56.41
C SER A 1214 0.62 -23.11 57.22
N PRO A 1215 1.36 -24.23 57.25
CA PRO A 1215 2.58 -24.37 58.05
C PRO A 1215 3.83 -23.69 57.44
N SER A 1216 3.76 -23.24 56.19
CA SER A 1216 4.90 -22.66 55.46
C SER A 1216 4.71 -21.15 55.20
N PRO A 1217 5.48 -20.26 55.85
CA PRO A 1217 5.35 -18.82 55.65
C PRO A 1217 5.93 -18.37 54.30
N VAL A 1218 5.18 -17.55 53.55
CA VAL A 1218 5.68 -16.90 52.34
C VAL A 1218 6.67 -15.80 52.73
N LYS A 1219 7.78 -15.69 52.01
CA LYS A 1219 8.85 -14.72 52.28
C LYS A 1219 9.23 -13.96 51.01
N PHE A 1220 9.31 -12.64 51.12
CA PHE A 1220 9.76 -11.74 50.07
C PHE A 1220 11.06 -11.05 50.52
N LEU A 1221 12.01 -10.86 49.61
CA LEU A 1221 13.32 -10.28 49.86
C LEU A 1221 13.56 -9.13 48.89
N ILE A 1222 13.46 -7.89 49.41
CA ILE A 1222 13.38 -6.68 48.59
C ILE A 1222 14.67 -5.88 48.75
N ASP A 1223 15.50 -5.88 47.72
CA ASP A 1223 16.81 -5.22 47.67
C ASP A 1223 16.86 -4.08 46.62
N THR A 1224 18.00 -3.41 46.47
CA THR A 1224 18.17 -2.31 45.50
C THR A 1224 18.01 -2.71 44.03
N GLN A 1225 18.27 -3.96 43.67
CA GLN A 1225 18.17 -4.46 42.29
C GLN A 1225 16.73 -4.88 41.97
N ASN A 1226 16.04 -5.49 42.93
CA ASN A 1226 14.69 -6.02 42.75
C ASN A 1226 13.56 -5.13 43.33
N ARG A 1227 13.84 -3.92 43.83
CA ARG A 1227 12.83 -3.03 44.43
C ARG A 1227 11.64 -2.70 43.52
N PHE A 1228 11.82 -2.72 42.20
CA PHE A 1228 10.77 -2.52 41.21
C PHE A 1228 10.16 -3.84 40.70
N LEU A 1229 10.44 -4.98 41.32
CA LEU A 1229 9.82 -6.27 41.01
C LEU A 1229 8.71 -6.55 42.03
N LEU A 1230 7.48 -6.71 41.56
CA LEU A 1230 6.32 -7.07 42.39
C LEU A 1230 6.36 -8.56 42.67
N GLN A 1231 7.03 -8.92 43.76
CA GLN A 1231 7.09 -10.30 44.24
C GLN A 1231 5.68 -10.71 44.66
N THR A 1232 5.19 -11.80 44.08
CA THR A 1232 3.77 -12.17 44.11
C THR A 1232 3.64 -13.64 44.49
N ALA A 1233 2.69 -13.94 45.38
CA ALA A 1233 2.30 -15.30 45.74
C ALA A 1233 0.77 -15.43 45.70
N GLU A 1234 0.28 -16.54 45.14
CA GLU A 1234 -1.11 -16.97 45.25
C GLU A 1234 -1.21 -17.97 46.43
N VAL A 1235 -2.29 -17.90 47.22
CA VAL A 1235 -2.37 -18.48 48.59
C VAL A 1235 -3.72 -19.13 48.89
#